data_AF-Q7USD8-F1
#
_entry.id   AF-Q7USD8-F1
#
_cell.length_a   1.000
_cell.length_b   1.000
_cell.length_c   1.000
_cell.angle_alpha   90.00
_cell.angle_beta   90.00
_cell.angle_gamma   90.00
#
_symmetry.space_group_name_H-M   'P 1'
#
loop_
_entity.id
_entity.type
_entity.pdbx_description
1 polymer ?
#
loop_
_entity_poly.entity_id
_entity_poly.type
_entity_poly.pdbx_seq_one_letter_code
_entity_poly.pdbx_strand_id
1 'polypeptide(L)'
;MRRTFISFRRARFVLSQSILQLASKSLDTIYRYDPKFVFASLIPHPKLNRLPMLVRCLLAYLLLASTTFIAAAEVSIVPLPAKVEPGDGANLILPSMITVESPPISGWSDHLEIFGEHLERMTAGKHQLQTSDANNPVLLISHTPNLSPEAYTLSITQKQIQIEASSIKGFAHSTATLLQLIGGSRSDSIPPMRIEDAPKLSYRNFMIDMGRNPHSLALLKEAIDLLWFYKIDSVQLHLTDDQRIAFPSTAFPKLWDGKITLPEFKELERYAVQRGVTIIPELEVPGHSELLRRNYPEVFGKTGTDLTKSPKAIEGIKTLLDEMIAVFSSSPYIHIGGDEAFGVPENLQRDLINELHAYLKTRGKETLVWEGPAPGSGDNRVHPEVIHLNWRTINYPADQMVKNGHRVINASWDPLYLVDHYPRTNFTMTSPQHIYETMSLTKFKHVNPQIQTYANPIEVDSTDKLIGFCMPWWEGREENFVQQTFPRLIPFAEVAWNPDTKRDYQNFQQRTSQTELARIAAFYPVSIETTRMLVPDDGIFDRSTQVTLQLPNVSGASSQSGVEIRYTTDGSEPTKDSTVYQRPFTLTDNATVRATAFIGDSSIGHGSRQNLTMVDSQANLALHKPVTSSTTSGSPFSVERITDGGTNNLGFYLGYPADPEPILLTIDLEDVQSVEQVKVFAYSIAGSFEKYSIETSVNGVDFEEVASRMEKPADPTSPVEHRFTARQVRYVRIRTHGNKGYVFDSFSKIVEVQVF
;
A
#
# COMPACT_ATOMS: atom_id res chain seq x y z
N MET A 1 -21.63 64.31 23.63
CA MET A 1 -20.21 64.68 23.38
C MET A 1 -19.41 63.46 22.93
N ARG A 2 -19.53 63.04 21.66
CA ARG A 2 -18.75 61.93 21.08
C ARG A 2 -18.40 62.28 19.64
N ARG A 3 -17.31 63.02 19.45
CA ARG A 3 -16.64 63.27 18.17
C ARG A 3 -15.12 63.35 18.40
N THR A 4 -14.50 62.20 18.63
CA THR A 4 -13.03 62.03 18.54
C THR A 4 -12.66 60.59 18.20
N PHE A 5 -13.32 59.98 17.21
CA PHE A 5 -13.07 58.60 16.78
C PHE A 5 -13.04 58.42 15.27
N ILE A 6 -12.50 59.39 14.52
CA ILE A 6 -12.22 59.25 13.08
C ILE A 6 -10.94 60.05 12.75
N SER A 7 -9.76 59.48 12.99
CA SER A 7 -8.52 59.81 12.23
C SER A 7 -7.35 58.82 12.39
N PHE A 8 -7.43 57.80 13.26
CA PHE A 8 -6.33 56.85 13.52
C PHE A 8 -6.42 55.49 12.79
N ARG A 9 -7.02 55.43 11.59
CA ARG A 9 -7.21 54.16 10.84
C ARG A 9 -6.52 54.04 9.48
N ARG A 10 -5.58 54.92 9.11
CA ARG A 10 -4.88 54.84 7.79
C ARG A 10 -3.35 54.67 7.78
N ALA A 11 -2.69 54.52 8.93
CA ALA A 11 -1.21 54.37 8.97
C ALA A 11 -0.68 52.96 9.36
N ARG A 12 -1.55 51.97 9.57
CA ARG A 12 -1.14 50.63 10.06
C ARG A 12 -1.08 49.51 9.00
N PHE A 13 -1.32 49.81 7.73
CA PHE A 13 -1.52 48.77 6.70
C PHE A 13 -0.47 48.71 5.57
N VAL A 14 0.60 49.52 5.60
CA VAL A 14 1.62 49.52 4.52
C VAL A 14 3.00 49.02 4.97
N LEU A 15 3.29 48.98 6.27
CA LEU A 15 4.60 48.55 6.79
C LEU A 15 4.70 47.07 7.19
N SER A 16 3.59 46.33 7.32
CA SER A 16 3.63 44.91 7.71
C SER A 16 3.91 43.96 6.54
N GLN A 17 3.42 44.26 5.33
CA GLN A 17 3.61 43.36 4.17
C GLN A 17 5.03 43.39 3.60
N SER A 18 5.72 44.54 3.63
CA SER A 18 7.09 44.64 3.10
C SER A 18 8.11 43.90 3.99
N ILE A 19 7.87 43.82 5.30
CA ILE A 19 8.75 43.12 6.26
C ILE A 19 8.49 41.61 6.22
N LEU A 20 7.24 41.19 6.04
CA LEU A 20 6.87 39.77 5.84
C LEU A 20 7.40 39.21 4.50
N GLN A 21 7.42 40.00 3.42
CA GLN A 21 8.01 39.58 2.15
C GLN A 21 9.54 39.45 2.20
N LEU A 22 10.23 40.33 2.93
CA LEU A 22 11.67 40.24 3.14
C LEU A 22 12.07 39.04 4.04
N ALA A 23 11.24 38.70 5.04
CA ALA A 23 11.45 37.51 5.87
C ALA A 23 11.21 36.20 5.11
N SER A 24 10.20 36.15 4.22
CA SER A 24 9.92 34.94 3.41
C SER A 24 11.03 34.61 2.40
N LYS A 25 11.62 35.62 1.74
CA LYS A 25 12.72 35.41 0.78
C LYS A 25 14.07 35.07 1.44
N SER A 26 14.24 35.42 2.72
CA SER A 26 15.48 35.11 3.45
C SER A 26 15.43 33.74 4.15
N LEU A 27 14.24 33.23 4.50
CA LEU A 27 14.06 31.88 5.03
C LEU A 27 14.36 30.78 4.01
N ASP A 28 14.04 30.99 2.73
CA ASP A 28 14.39 30.04 1.64
C ASP A 28 15.89 29.92 1.37
N THR A 29 16.68 30.93 1.76
CA THR A 29 18.14 30.93 1.56
C THR A 29 18.87 30.25 2.73
N ILE A 30 18.26 30.20 3.91
CA ILE A 30 18.86 29.65 5.14
C ILE A 30 18.81 28.11 5.15
N TYR A 31 17.84 27.49 4.49
CA TYR A 31 17.76 26.02 4.40
C TYR A 31 18.76 25.35 3.45
N ARG A 32 19.55 26.14 2.68
CA ARG A 32 20.48 25.61 1.67
C ARG A 32 21.97 25.59 2.08
N TYR A 33 22.35 26.06 3.27
CA TYR A 33 23.77 26.11 3.67
C TYR A 33 24.02 25.60 5.10
N ASP A 34 25.19 24.95 5.27
CA ASP A 34 25.77 24.48 6.51
C ASP A 34 25.67 25.54 7.64
N PRO A 35 25.12 25.22 8.83
CA PRO A 35 25.00 26.14 9.96
C PRO A 35 26.34 26.75 10.42
N LYS A 36 27.49 26.20 10.03
CA LYS A 36 28.81 26.80 10.27
C LYS A 36 29.08 28.08 9.46
N PHE A 37 28.34 28.33 8.37
CA PHE A 37 28.52 29.53 7.55
C PHE A 37 27.83 30.79 8.12
N VAL A 38 26.79 30.62 8.94
CA VAL A 38 26.00 31.74 9.50
C VAL A 38 26.75 32.45 10.65
N PHE A 39 27.66 31.75 11.33
CA PHE A 39 28.43 32.32 12.44
C PHE A 39 29.56 33.28 11.99
N ALA A 40 29.95 33.28 10.71
CA ALA A 40 31.10 34.05 10.22
C ALA A 40 30.75 35.48 9.73
N SER A 41 29.47 35.87 9.64
CA SER A 41 29.07 37.14 9.01
C SER A 41 28.58 38.25 9.98
N LEU A 42 28.77 38.11 11.30
CA LEU A 42 28.48 39.17 12.27
C LEU A 42 29.61 40.21 12.35
N ILE A 43 29.82 40.93 11.25
CA ILE A 43 30.56 42.20 11.23
C ILE A 43 29.56 43.34 11.57
N PRO A 44 29.91 44.35 12.39
CA PRO A 44 28.92 45.22 13.00
C PRO A 44 28.29 46.18 11.99
N HIS A 45 26.99 45.99 11.73
CA HIS A 45 26.23 46.89 10.86
C HIS A 45 25.94 48.22 11.61
N PRO A 46 26.31 49.40 11.05
CA PRO A 46 26.28 50.69 11.76
C PRO A 46 24.89 51.19 12.21
N LYS A 47 23.79 50.52 11.84
CA LYS A 47 22.42 50.87 12.24
C LYS A 47 22.00 50.26 13.59
N LEU A 48 22.64 49.18 14.04
CA LEU A 48 22.35 48.54 15.34
C LEU A 48 22.93 49.35 16.52
N ASN A 49 23.88 50.24 16.25
CA ASN A 49 24.55 51.06 17.25
C ASN A 49 23.75 52.27 17.76
N ARG A 50 22.50 52.47 17.32
CA ARG A 50 21.62 53.55 17.79
C ARG A 50 20.52 53.12 18.76
N LEU A 51 20.40 51.82 19.07
CA LEU A 51 19.42 51.32 20.04
C LEU A 51 19.95 51.46 21.49
N PRO A 52 19.10 51.83 22.47
CA PRO A 52 19.46 51.87 23.89
C PRO A 52 20.00 50.51 24.36
N MET A 53 21.00 50.52 25.26
CA MET A 53 21.67 49.30 25.75
C MET A 53 20.68 48.25 26.27
N LEU A 54 19.60 48.68 26.94
CA LEU A 54 18.53 47.81 27.42
C LEU A 54 17.82 47.05 26.30
N VAL A 55 17.63 47.65 25.12
CA VAL A 55 16.96 47.01 23.98
C VAL A 55 17.90 46.02 23.29
N ARG A 56 19.22 46.25 23.31
CA ARG A 56 20.22 45.28 22.83
C ARG A 56 20.34 44.09 23.76
N CYS A 57 20.32 44.32 25.08
CA CYS A 57 20.27 43.25 26.07
C CYS A 57 18.97 42.45 25.97
N LEU A 58 17.82 43.10 25.71
CA LEU A 58 16.53 42.42 25.53
C LEU A 58 16.49 41.62 24.21
N LEU A 59 17.03 42.15 23.11
CA LEU A 59 17.17 41.42 21.84
C LEU A 59 18.14 40.26 21.95
N ALA A 60 19.29 40.44 22.62
CA ALA A 60 20.22 39.35 22.89
C ALA A 60 19.61 38.31 23.83
N TYR A 61 18.85 38.71 24.86
CA TYR A 61 18.12 37.81 25.75
C TYR A 61 16.98 37.10 25.02
N LEU A 62 16.25 37.74 24.12
CA LEU A 62 15.22 37.10 23.29
C LEU A 62 15.81 36.16 22.23
N LEU A 63 17.00 36.48 21.69
CA LEU A 63 17.76 35.60 20.79
C LEU A 63 18.36 34.39 21.54
N LEU A 64 18.89 34.59 22.76
CA LEU A 64 19.41 33.53 23.62
C LEU A 64 18.29 32.69 24.28
N ALA A 65 17.14 33.29 24.58
CA ALA A 65 15.95 32.59 25.08
C ALA A 65 15.15 31.90 23.96
N SER A 66 15.45 32.18 22.68
CA SER A 66 14.88 31.47 21.53
C SER A 66 15.67 30.21 21.14
N THR A 67 16.78 29.90 21.81
CA THR A 67 17.63 28.75 21.49
C THR A 67 17.74 27.76 22.64
N THR A 68 16.60 27.22 23.08
CA THR A 68 16.48 25.84 23.61
C THR A 68 15.02 25.40 23.51
N PHE A 69 14.42 25.46 22.31
CA PHE A 69 13.50 24.38 21.99
C PHE A 69 14.38 23.27 21.44
N ILE A 70 14.70 22.30 22.30
CA ILE A 70 15.04 20.97 21.78
C ILE A 70 13.76 20.56 21.05
N ALA A 71 13.75 20.67 19.73
CA ALA A 71 12.73 20.03 18.93
C ALA A 71 12.79 18.55 19.35
N ALA A 72 11.70 18.05 19.95
CA ALA A 72 11.58 16.62 20.18
C ALA A 72 11.94 15.94 18.86
N ALA A 73 12.89 15.01 18.87
CA ALA A 73 13.29 14.31 17.66
C ALA A 73 12.02 13.72 17.03
N GLU A 74 11.60 14.25 15.88
CA GLU A 74 10.43 13.71 15.18
C GLU A 74 10.79 12.31 14.70
N VAL A 75 10.14 11.30 15.30
CA VAL A 75 10.37 9.90 14.97
C VAL A 75 9.65 9.58 13.66
N SER A 76 10.43 9.21 12.64
CA SER A 76 9.93 8.89 11.30
C SER A 76 9.59 7.40 11.19
N ILE A 77 8.49 6.99 11.84
CA ILE A 77 7.99 5.60 11.87
C ILE A 77 6.57 5.54 11.30
N VAL A 78 6.27 4.43 10.61
CA VAL A 78 4.94 4.05 10.14
C VAL A 78 4.69 2.57 10.49
N PRO A 79 3.63 2.21 11.24
CA PRO A 79 2.64 3.11 11.82
C PRO A 79 3.20 3.96 12.98
N LEU A 80 2.63 5.15 13.21
CA LEU A 80 3.00 6.01 14.33
C LEU A 80 2.73 5.30 15.68
N PRO A 81 3.73 5.19 16.58
CA PRO A 81 3.55 4.53 17.86
C PRO A 81 2.54 5.25 18.76
N ALA A 82 1.85 4.48 19.61
CA ALA A 82 0.90 5.02 20.59
C ALA A 82 1.55 6.02 21.56
N LYS A 83 2.80 5.79 21.95
CA LYS A 83 3.54 6.69 22.84
C LYS A 83 5.04 6.64 22.54
N VAL A 84 5.63 7.83 22.39
CA VAL A 84 7.07 8.05 22.24
C VAL A 84 7.52 9.09 23.24
N GLU A 85 8.48 8.74 24.09
CA GLU A 85 9.11 9.63 25.06
C GLU A 85 10.59 9.81 24.66
N PRO A 86 11.02 11.02 24.26
CA PRO A 86 12.44 11.30 24.05
C PRO A 86 13.24 11.02 25.32
N GLY A 87 14.39 10.37 25.17
CA GLY A 87 15.33 10.14 26.26
C GLY A 87 16.37 11.25 26.35
N ASP A 88 17.01 11.37 27.51
CA ASP A 88 18.15 12.25 27.71
C ASP A 88 19.47 11.54 27.38
N GLY A 89 20.48 12.31 26.94
CA GLY A 89 21.84 11.82 26.71
C GLY A 89 22.25 11.77 25.25
N ALA A 90 23.43 11.20 25.00
CA ALA A 90 23.94 11.05 23.64
C ALA A 90 23.28 9.85 22.93
N ASN A 91 23.25 9.90 21.60
CA ASN A 91 22.80 8.78 20.77
C ASN A 91 23.58 7.50 21.11
N LEU A 92 22.89 6.36 21.04
CA LEU A 92 23.53 5.06 20.97
C LEU A 92 24.29 4.97 19.66
N ILE A 93 25.60 4.71 19.71
CA ILE A 93 26.37 4.34 18.52
C ILE A 93 26.34 2.82 18.41
N LEU A 94 25.84 2.29 17.29
CA LEU A 94 25.76 0.84 17.10
C LEU A 94 27.20 0.29 16.91
N PRO A 95 27.62 -0.72 17.68
CA PRO A 95 28.90 -1.39 17.45
C PRO A 95 28.82 -2.31 16.24
N SER A 96 29.98 -2.74 15.73
CA SER A 96 29.99 -3.68 14.60
C SER A 96 29.38 -5.04 14.95
N MET A 97 29.62 -5.50 16.18
CA MET A 97 28.97 -6.67 16.76
C MET A 97 28.02 -6.21 17.86
N ILE A 98 26.72 -6.42 17.66
CA ILE A 98 25.67 -6.15 18.63
C ILE A 98 25.47 -7.43 19.46
N THR A 99 25.93 -7.40 20.71
CA THR A 99 25.70 -8.50 21.65
C THR A 99 24.23 -8.53 22.05
N VAL A 100 23.61 -9.71 21.93
CA VAL A 100 22.19 -9.92 22.22
C VAL A 100 22.01 -10.94 23.34
N GLU A 101 21.14 -10.61 24.29
CA GLU A 101 20.59 -11.56 25.26
C GLU A 101 19.09 -11.71 24.97
N SER A 102 18.62 -12.95 24.83
CA SER A 102 17.22 -13.27 24.56
C SER A 102 16.78 -14.44 25.42
N PRO A 103 15.54 -14.44 25.97
CA PRO A 103 15.02 -15.58 26.70
C PRO A 103 14.82 -16.78 25.76
N PRO A 104 14.89 -18.02 26.28
CA PRO A 104 14.73 -19.24 25.50
C PRO A 104 13.24 -19.53 25.21
N ILE A 105 12.59 -18.65 24.45
CA ILE A 105 11.19 -18.78 24.04
C ILE A 105 11.11 -19.35 22.62
N SER A 106 10.24 -20.34 22.43
CA SER A 106 10.02 -20.97 21.13
C SER A 106 9.69 -19.93 20.05
N GLY A 107 10.37 -20.00 18.91
CA GLY A 107 10.22 -19.09 17.78
C GLY A 107 10.91 -17.73 17.91
N TRP A 108 11.37 -17.33 19.10
CA TRP A 108 12.07 -16.04 19.27
C TRP A 108 13.48 -16.09 18.68
N SER A 109 14.17 -17.22 18.79
CA SER A 109 15.48 -17.42 18.14
C SER A 109 15.39 -17.26 16.63
N ASP A 110 14.38 -17.87 16.01
CA ASP A 110 14.18 -17.84 14.56
C ASP A 110 13.89 -16.40 14.09
N HIS A 111 13.05 -15.68 14.82
CA HIS A 111 12.77 -14.27 14.51
C HIS A 111 13.99 -13.38 14.73
N LEU A 112 14.81 -13.65 15.75
CA LEU A 112 16.04 -12.91 16.00
C LEU A 112 17.05 -13.10 14.87
N GLU A 113 17.17 -14.31 14.33
CA GLU A 113 17.99 -14.60 13.14
C GLU A 113 17.48 -13.81 11.93
N ILE A 114 16.17 -13.85 11.66
CA ILE A 114 15.54 -13.05 10.59
C ILE A 114 15.83 -11.56 10.77
N PHE A 115 15.64 -11.00 11.97
CA PHE A 115 15.96 -9.59 12.24
C PHE A 115 17.43 -9.29 11.99
N GLY A 116 18.34 -10.19 12.40
CA GLY A 116 19.78 -10.07 12.17
C GLY A 116 20.15 -10.02 10.69
N GLU A 117 19.56 -10.89 9.86
CA GLU A 117 19.78 -10.89 8.40
C GLU A 117 19.37 -9.56 7.75
N HIS A 118 18.24 -8.99 8.17
CA HIS A 118 17.74 -7.71 7.64
C HIS A 118 18.58 -6.52 8.13
N LEU A 119 19.03 -6.56 9.39
CA LEU A 119 19.97 -5.60 9.94
C LEU A 119 21.31 -5.62 9.19
N GLU A 120 21.88 -6.80 8.97
CA GLU A 120 23.15 -6.94 8.27
C GLU A 120 23.03 -6.40 6.84
N ARG A 121 21.94 -6.77 6.14
CA ARG A 121 21.65 -6.29 4.78
C ARG A 121 21.50 -4.78 4.72
N MET A 122 20.69 -4.18 5.59
CA MET A 122 20.40 -2.75 5.54
C MET A 122 21.59 -1.88 5.95
N THR A 123 22.51 -2.43 6.74
CA THR A 123 23.70 -1.73 7.26
C THR A 123 24.96 -2.05 6.46
N ALA A 124 24.85 -2.79 5.37
CA ALA A 124 25.97 -3.22 4.54
C ALA A 124 27.03 -4.04 5.27
N GLY A 125 26.59 -4.93 6.17
CA GLY A 125 27.45 -5.77 6.99
C GLY A 125 28.15 -5.03 8.12
N LYS A 126 27.90 -3.72 8.30
CA LYS A 126 28.50 -2.94 9.39
C LYS A 126 28.10 -3.45 10.76
N HIS A 127 26.85 -3.89 10.92
CA HIS A 127 26.28 -4.32 12.20
C HIS A 127 25.73 -5.73 12.09
N GLN A 128 26.23 -6.63 12.94
CA GLN A 128 25.81 -8.03 13.00
C GLN A 128 25.39 -8.39 14.42
N LEU A 129 24.38 -9.25 14.55
CA LEU A 129 23.95 -9.74 15.85
C LEU A 129 24.82 -10.91 16.30
N GLN A 130 25.12 -10.95 17.60
CA GLN A 130 25.78 -12.07 18.24
C GLN A 130 25.10 -12.38 19.56
N THR A 131 24.45 -13.53 19.66
CA THR A 131 23.89 -14.01 20.92
C THR A 131 25.01 -14.28 21.93
N SER A 132 24.89 -13.77 23.15
CA SER A 132 25.90 -13.93 24.20
C SER A 132 25.30 -13.81 25.60
N ASP A 133 25.85 -14.53 26.57
CA ASP A 133 25.55 -14.36 28.01
C ASP A 133 26.35 -13.20 28.63
N ALA A 134 26.59 -12.13 27.85
CA ALA A 134 27.40 -11.00 28.30
C ALA A 134 26.70 -10.24 29.44
N ASN A 135 27.45 -9.83 30.47
CA ASN A 135 26.89 -9.10 31.62
C ASN A 135 26.22 -7.74 31.29
N ASN A 136 26.33 -7.25 30.05
CA ASN A 136 25.68 -6.03 29.54
C ASN A 136 25.52 -6.13 28.01
N PRO A 137 24.49 -6.83 27.50
CA PRO A 137 24.26 -6.90 26.06
C PRO A 137 23.85 -5.53 25.51
N VAL A 138 24.20 -5.25 24.27
CA VAL A 138 23.75 -4.04 23.57
C VAL A 138 22.25 -4.14 23.27
N LEU A 139 21.75 -5.33 22.96
CA LEU A 139 20.33 -5.62 22.79
C LEU A 139 19.88 -6.63 23.87
N LEU A 140 19.06 -6.15 24.81
CA LEU A 140 18.43 -6.99 25.83
C LEU A 140 16.97 -7.24 25.44
N ILE A 141 16.60 -8.50 25.22
CA ILE A 141 15.23 -8.90 24.96
C ILE A 141 14.68 -9.56 26.22
N SER A 142 13.49 -9.18 26.63
CA SER A 142 12.85 -9.67 27.85
C SER A 142 11.41 -10.12 27.60
N HIS A 143 11.03 -11.23 28.24
CA HIS A 143 9.65 -11.70 28.24
C HIS A 143 8.88 -11.06 29.37
N THR A 144 7.83 -10.30 29.02
CA THR A 144 6.96 -9.61 29.98
C THR A 144 5.53 -10.14 29.81
N PRO A 145 5.13 -11.21 30.54
CA PRO A 145 3.86 -11.93 30.30
C PRO A 145 2.60 -11.07 30.42
N ASN A 146 2.66 -9.95 31.14
CA ASN A 146 1.51 -9.07 31.39
C ASN A 146 1.23 -8.08 30.24
N LEU A 147 2.11 -7.99 29.23
CA LEU A 147 1.84 -7.19 28.04
C LEU A 147 0.79 -7.88 27.17
N SER A 148 -0.09 -7.10 26.53
CA SER A 148 -0.97 -7.64 25.49
C SER A 148 -0.17 -8.30 24.37
N PRO A 149 -0.69 -9.33 23.67
CA PRO A 149 0.10 -10.15 22.75
C PRO A 149 0.87 -9.37 21.66
N GLU A 150 0.28 -8.29 21.16
CA GLU A 150 0.86 -7.43 20.12
C GLU A 150 1.59 -6.20 20.68
N ALA A 151 1.56 -5.99 21.99
CA ALA A 151 2.19 -4.85 22.63
C ALA A 151 3.70 -5.08 22.84
N TYR A 152 4.46 -3.99 22.81
CA TYR A 152 5.89 -4.00 23.14
C TYR A 152 6.32 -2.71 23.82
N THR A 153 7.44 -2.80 24.55
CA THR A 153 8.23 -1.63 24.97
C THR A 153 9.59 -1.69 24.31
N LEU A 154 10.05 -0.56 23.74
CA LEU A 154 11.39 -0.39 23.21
C LEU A 154 12.05 0.79 23.93
N SER A 155 13.10 0.53 24.70
CA SER A 155 13.87 1.57 25.40
C SER A 155 15.28 1.63 24.85
N ILE A 156 15.71 2.81 24.40
CA ILE A 156 17.03 3.06 23.83
C ILE A 156 17.74 4.07 24.72
N THR A 157 18.90 3.68 25.22
CA THR A 157 19.83 4.53 25.98
C THR A 157 21.14 4.66 25.21
N GLN A 158 22.07 5.49 25.69
CA GLN A 158 23.41 5.61 25.10
C GLN A 158 24.19 4.27 25.02
N LYS A 159 23.80 3.24 25.78
CA LYS A 159 24.57 1.98 25.89
C LYS A 159 23.79 0.73 25.50
N GLN A 160 22.46 0.76 25.56
CA GLN A 160 21.64 -0.44 25.45
C GLN A 160 20.29 -0.13 24.81
N ILE A 161 19.82 -1.09 24.01
CA ILE A 161 18.47 -1.24 23.50
C ILE A 161 17.81 -2.35 24.32
N GLN A 162 16.65 -2.07 24.89
CA GLN A 162 15.85 -3.04 25.62
C GLN A 162 14.50 -3.22 24.94
N ILE A 163 14.14 -4.47 24.65
CA ILE A 163 12.85 -4.88 24.11
C ILE A 163 12.11 -5.71 25.15
N GLU A 164 10.84 -5.37 25.39
CA GLU A 164 9.93 -6.17 26.19
C GLU A 164 8.70 -6.55 25.38
N ALA A 165 8.36 -7.85 25.36
CA ALA A 165 7.16 -8.38 24.70
C ALA A 165 6.63 -9.62 25.44
N SER A 166 5.33 -9.92 25.27
CA SER A 166 4.73 -11.16 25.83
C SER A 166 4.61 -12.29 24.81
N SER A 167 4.64 -11.98 23.51
CA SER A 167 4.46 -12.94 22.43
C SER A 167 5.35 -12.60 21.21
N ILE A 168 5.38 -13.51 20.24
CA ILE A 168 6.10 -13.31 18.97
C ILE A 168 5.58 -12.09 18.19
N LYS A 169 4.28 -11.73 18.29
CA LYS A 169 3.72 -10.57 17.57
C LYS A 169 4.29 -9.26 18.11
N GLY A 170 4.25 -9.05 19.43
CA GLY A 170 4.88 -7.90 20.07
C GLY A 170 6.38 -7.83 19.81
N PHE A 171 7.08 -8.97 19.86
CA PHE A 171 8.51 -9.01 19.53
C PHE A 171 8.76 -8.59 18.07
N ALA A 172 8.03 -9.16 17.12
CA ALA A 172 8.12 -8.81 15.70
C ALA A 172 7.78 -7.33 15.42
N HIS A 173 6.80 -6.76 16.11
CA HIS A 173 6.49 -5.34 15.98
C HIS A 173 7.62 -4.44 16.50
N SER A 174 8.30 -4.84 17.58
CA SER A 174 9.42 -4.07 18.12
C SER A 174 10.65 -4.09 17.20
N THR A 175 10.96 -5.23 16.57
CA THR A 175 12.05 -5.33 15.59
C THR A 175 11.74 -4.55 14.31
N ALA A 176 10.48 -4.55 13.85
CA ALA A 176 10.05 -3.69 12.74
C ALA A 176 10.26 -2.20 13.05
N THR A 177 9.89 -1.74 14.25
CA THR A 177 10.17 -0.38 14.74
C THR A 177 11.67 -0.10 14.77
N LEU A 178 12.49 -1.05 15.24
CA LEU A 178 13.93 -0.89 15.31
C LEU A 178 14.59 -0.79 13.91
N LEU A 179 14.16 -1.60 12.93
CA LEU A 179 14.60 -1.48 11.54
C LEU A 179 14.30 -0.07 10.99
N GLN A 180 13.09 0.44 11.23
CA GLN A 180 12.71 1.79 10.80
C GLN A 180 13.56 2.89 11.45
N LEU A 181 13.86 2.77 12.75
CA LEU A 181 14.72 3.71 13.48
C LEU A 181 16.17 3.71 12.99
N ILE A 182 16.69 2.58 12.52
CA ILE A 182 18.04 2.48 11.96
C ILE A 182 18.13 3.17 10.59
N GLY A 183 17.06 3.15 9.78
CA GLY A 183 16.96 3.99 8.59
C GLY A 183 17.88 3.60 7.40
N GLY A 184 18.58 2.47 7.48
CA GLY A 184 19.51 1.96 6.47
C GLY A 184 20.97 2.39 6.67
N SER A 185 21.77 2.41 5.61
CA SER A 185 23.23 2.64 5.64
C SER A 185 23.68 4.05 6.10
N ARG A 186 22.70 4.94 6.36
CA ARG A 186 22.92 6.35 6.70
C ARG A 186 23.00 6.63 8.20
N SER A 187 22.59 5.69 9.07
CA SER A 187 22.63 5.92 10.52
C SER A 187 23.39 4.83 11.25
N ASP A 188 24.58 5.18 11.75
CA ASP A 188 25.33 4.36 12.71
C ASP A 188 24.91 4.69 14.16
N SER A 189 23.86 5.51 14.34
CA SER A 189 23.40 5.94 15.67
C SER A 189 21.88 6.05 15.81
N ILE A 190 21.37 5.81 17.00
CA ILE A 190 19.94 5.93 17.32
C ILE A 190 19.78 6.87 18.53
N PRO A 191 18.92 7.90 18.46
CA PRO A 191 18.71 8.79 19.60
C PRO A 191 18.05 8.05 20.78
N PRO A 192 18.36 8.43 22.03
CA PRO A 192 17.74 7.81 23.19
C PRO A 192 16.24 8.12 23.23
N MET A 193 15.43 7.10 23.49
CA MET A 193 13.97 7.22 23.56
C MET A 193 13.35 6.00 24.23
N ARG A 194 12.08 6.14 24.61
CA ARG A 194 11.24 5.04 25.05
C ARG A 194 9.94 5.03 24.25
N ILE A 195 9.61 3.87 23.68
CA ILE A 195 8.40 3.63 22.92
C ILE A 195 7.58 2.59 23.67
N GLU A 196 6.33 2.92 23.98
CA GLU A 196 5.30 1.99 24.44
C GLU A 196 4.23 1.93 23.36
N ASP A 197 4.01 0.76 22.78
CA ASP A 197 3.19 0.66 21.59
C ASP A 197 2.37 -0.63 21.55
N ALA A 198 1.16 -0.50 21.01
CA ALA A 198 0.20 -1.57 20.81
C ALA A 198 -0.85 -1.10 19.81
N PRO A 199 -1.39 -1.98 18.96
CA PRO A 199 -2.49 -1.63 18.08
C PRO A 199 -3.77 -1.35 18.89
N LYS A 200 -4.59 -0.42 18.40
CA LYS A 200 -5.92 -0.15 18.97
C LYS A 200 -6.97 -1.17 18.55
N LEU A 201 -6.75 -1.84 17.42
CA LEU A 201 -7.66 -2.78 16.80
C LEU A 201 -7.02 -4.15 16.73
N SER A 202 -7.77 -5.19 17.03
CA SER A 202 -7.27 -6.57 17.01
C SER A 202 -7.27 -7.21 15.63
N TYR A 203 -7.97 -6.61 14.65
CA TYR A 203 -8.09 -7.17 13.30
C TYR A 203 -7.58 -6.19 12.24
N ARG A 204 -6.39 -6.47 11.68
CA ARG A 204 -5.74 -5.65 10.63
C ARG A 204 -5.30 -6.60 9.54
N ASN A 205 -6.16 -6.78 8.54
CA ASN A 205 -6.01 -7.87 7.57
C ASN A 205 -5.84 -7.36 6.13
N PHE A 206 -4.95 -8.02 5.41
CA PHE A 206 -4.85 -7.90 3.96
C PHE A 206 -5.27 -9.22 3.31
N MET A 207 -6.20 -9.21 2.36
CA MET A 207 -6.66 -10.44 1.69
C MET A 207 -6.08 -10.53 0.29
N ILE A 208 -5.55 -11.70 -0.08
CA ILE A 208 -5.02 -12.01 -1.41
C ILE A 208 -5.94 -13.03 -2.09
N ASP A 209 -6.48 -12.66 -3.24
CA ASP A 209 -7.28 -13.55 -4.07
C ASP A 209 -6.42 -14.57 -4.82
N MET A 210 -6.54 -15.83 -4.40
CA MET A 210 -5.95 -16.99 -5.06
C MET A 210 -7.01 -17.85 -5.77
N GLY A 211 -8.30 -17.49 -5.69
CA GLY A 211 -9.40 -18.18 -6.35
C GLY A 211 -9.54 -17.82 -7.83
N ARG A 212 -8.92 -16.71 -8.28
CA ARG A 212 -8.97 -16.26 -9.68
C ARG A 212 -7.62 -16.27 -10.37
N ASN A 213 -6.59 -15.69 -9.75
CA ASN A 213 -5.23 -15.63 -10.30
C ASN A 213 -4.22 -16.40 -9.45
N PRO A 214 -3.23 -17.07 -10.07
CA PRO A 214 -2.11 -17.66 -9.35
C PRO A 214 -1.12 -16.60 -8.91
N HIS A 215 -0.55 -16.80 -7.72
CA HIS A 215 0.52 -15.99 -7.16
C HIS A 215 1.68 -16.89 -6.78
N SER A 216 2.92 -16.44 -7.02
CA SER A 216 4.12 -17.19 -6.67
C SER A 216 4.35 -17.23 -5.15
N LEU A 217 5.06 -18.26 -4.69
CA LEU A 217 5.49 -18.33 -3.28
C LEU A 217 6.37 -17.13 -2.90
N ALA A 218 7.15 -16.60 -3.85
CA ALA A 218 7.98 -15.41 -3.65
C ALA A 218 7.13 -14.17 -3.34
N LEU A 219 6.04 -13.95 -4.10
CA LEU A 219 5.11 -12.85 -3.83
C LEU A 219 4.46 -12.97 -2.46
N LEU A 220 4.00 -14.17 -2.09
CA LEU A 220 3.33 -14.38 -0.81
C LEU A 220 4.29 -14.11 0.37
N LYS A 221 5.57 -14.50 0.24
CA LYS A 221 6.62 -14.16 1.21
C LYS A 221 6.91 -12.66 1.26
N GLU A 222 7.02 -12.01 0.10
CA GLU A 222 7.17 -10.55 -0.01
C GLU A 222 6.01 -9.82 0.69
N ALA A 223 4.77 -10.24 0.46
CA ALA A 223 3.61 -9.69 1.16
C ALA A 223 3.75 -9.84 2.68
N ILE A 224 4.08 -11.03 3.19
CA ILE A 224 4.25 -11.29 4.63
C ILE A 224 5.33 -10.39 5.26
N ASP A 225 6.48 -10.22 4.59
CA ASP A 225 7.55 -9.32 5.06
C ASP A 225 7.07 -7.86 5.16
N LEU A 226 6.30 -7.42 4.18
CA LEU A 226 5.67 -6.08 4.21
C LEU A 226 4.67 -5.97 5.36
N LEU A 227 3.83 -6.99 5.58
CA LEU A 227 2.88 -6.99 6.70
C LEU A 227 3.60 -6.93 8.05
N TRP A 228 4.70 -7.66 8.22
CA TRP A 228 5.56 -7.55 9.41
C TRP A 228 6.12 -6.14 9.60
N PHE A 229 6.75 -5.60 8.55
CA PHE A 229 7.41 -4.29 8.62
C PHE A 229 6.43 -3.15 8.93
N TYR A 230 5.20 -3.23 8.43
CA TYR A 230 4.12 -2.26 8.69
C TYR A 230 3.15 -2.68 9.80
N LYS A 231 3.43 -3.78 10.51
CA LYS A 231 2.64 -4.25 11.66
C LYS A 231 1.16 -4.56 11.35
N ILE A 232 0.88 -5.01 10.13
CA ILE A 232 -0.40 -5.60 9.75
C ILE A 232 -0.44 -7.03 10.30
N ASP A 233 -1.53 -7.38 10.98
CA ASP A 233 -1.64 -8.59 11.80
C ASP A 233 -1.68 -9.88 10.98
N SER A 234 -2.42 -9.85 9.87
CA SER A 234 -2.75 -11.08 9.15
C SER A 234 -2.89 -10.89 7.64
N VAL A 235 -2.65 -12.00 6.93
CA VAL A 235 -2.99 -12.17 5.53
C VAL A 235 -4.12 -13.20 5.40
N GLN A 236 -5.23 -12.84 4.77
CA GLN A 236 -6.27 -13.80 4.39
C GLN A 236 -5.95 -14.33 3.00
N LEU A 237 -5.89 -15.66 2.85
CA LEU A 237 -5.74 -16.31 1.55
C LEU A 237 -7.11 -16.81 1.11
N HIS A 238 -7.66 -16.16 0.09
CA HIS A 238 -8.88 -16.60 -0.57
C HIS A 238 -8.53 -17.77 -1.50
N LEU A 239 -8.57 -18.99 -0.96
CA LEU A 239 -7.95 -20.17 -1.58
C LEU A 239 -8.84 -20.87 -2.62
N THR A 240 -10.12 -20.53 -2.68
CA THR A 240 -11.11 -21.26 -3.50
C THR A 240 -12.13 -20.31 -4.10
N ASP A 241 -12.43 -20.50 -5.39
CA ASP A 241 -13.56 -19.89 -6.07
C ASP A 241 -14.11 -20.78 -7.21
N ASP A 242 -15.06 -20.26 -8.00
CA ASP A 242 -15.63 -20.95 -9.16
C ASP A 242 -14.62 -21.21 -10.28
N GLN A 243 -13.55 -20.41 -10.34
CA GLN A 243 -12.53 -20.49 -11.40
C GLN A 243 -11.30 -21.31 -11.00
N ARG A 244 -10.91 -21.32 -9.71
CA ARG A 244 -9.70 -22.00 -9.23
C ARG A 244 -9.83 -22.42 -7.77
N ILE A 245 -9.26 -23.58 -7.43
CA ILE A 245 -8.96 -23.98 -6.06
C ILE A 245 -7.44 -24.12 -5.93
N ALA A 246 -6.83 -23.21 -5.17
CA ALA A 246 -5.39 -23.14 -4.95
C ALA A 246 -4.91 -24.17 -3.93
N PHE A 247 -5.76 -24.57 -2.97
CA PHE A 247 -5.38 -25.46 -1.88
C PHE A 247 -5.27 -26.94 -2.31
N PRO A 248 -4.13 -27.62 -2.09
CA PRO A 248 -3.92 -29.00 -2.45
C PRO A 248 -4.55 -29.97 -1.43
N SER A 249 -5.82 -30.30 -1.63
CA SER A 249 -6.52 -31.30 -0.81
C SER A 249 -6.02 -32.73 -1.07
N THR A 250 -5.78 -33.50 -0.01
CA THR A 250 -5.39 -34.92 -0.12
C THR A 250 -6.61 -35.82 -0.29
N ALA A 251 -7.73 -35.46 0.33
CA ALA A 251 -9.01 -36.15 0.17
C ALA A 251 -9.64 -35.89 -1.22
N PHE A 252 -9.43 -34.70 -1.78
CA PHE A 252 -10.02 -34.26 -3.04
C PHE A 252 -8.96 -33.76 -4.04
N PRO A 253 -8.04 -34.63 -4.51
CA PRO A 253 -6.88 -34.23 -5.32
C PRO A 253 -7.23 -33.61 -6.68
N LYS A 254 -8.44 -33.82 -7.23
CA LYS A 254 -8.89 -33.19 -8.48
C LYS A 254 -9.29 -31.72 -8.33
N LEU A 255 -9.33 -31.19 -7.11
CA LEU A 255 -9.59 -29.77 -6.88
C LEU A 255 -8.35 -28.91 -7.16
N TRP A 256 -7.17 -29.45 -6.91
CA TRP A 256 -5.92 -28.70 -6.96
C TRP A 256 -5.52 -28.31 -8.39
N ASP A 257 -5.04 -27.08 -8.54
CA ASP A 257 -4.60 -26.51 -9.80
C ASP A 257 -3.15 -26.82 -10.20
N GLY A 258 -2.37 -27.45 -9.30
CA GLY A 258 -0.99 -27.85 -9.54
C GLY A 258 0.05 -26.73 -9.37
N LYS A 259 -0.29 -25.57 -8.78
CA LYS A 259 0.64 -24.41 -8.71
C LYS A 259 1.43 -24.32 -7.41
N ILE A 260 0.77 -24.45 -6.25
CA ILE A 260 1.42 -24.45 -4.93
C ILE A 260 1.14 -25.77 -4.23
N THR A 261 2.20 -26.42 -3.79
CA THR A 261 2.16 -27.73 -3.13
C THR A 261 1.88 -27.62 -1.63
N LEU A 262 1.46 -28.73 -1.02
CA LEU A 262 1.20 -28.77 0.42
C LEU A 262 2.46 -28.47 1.27
N PRO A 263 3.67 -28.96 0.92
CA PRO A 263 4.90 -28.54 1.60
C PRO A 263 5.17 -27.03 1.48
N GLU A 264 4.92 -26.41 0.33
CA GLU A 264 5.11 -24.96 0.15
C GLU A 264 4.13 -24.14 1.00
N PHE A 265 2.87 -24.57 1.14
CA PHE A 265 1.94 -23.91 2.08
C PHE A 265 2.36 -24.06 3.55
N LYS A 266 2.91 -25.23 3.94
CA LYS A 266 3.47 -25.42 5.28
C LYS A 266 4.71 -24.56 5.52
N GLU A 267 5.53 -24.41 4.49
CA GLU A 267 6.67 -23.49 4.52
C GLU A 267 6.19 -22.03 4.67
N LEU A 268 5.16 -21.64 3.93
CA LEU A 268 4.58 -20.30 3.99
C LEU A 268 3.99 -19.99 5.37
N GLU A 269 3.26 -20.93 5.99
CA GLU A 269 2.76 -20.80 7.36
C GLU A 269 3.92 -20.58 8.34
N ARG A 270 4.96 -21.41 8.28
CA ARG A 270 6.15 -21.24 9.13
C ARG A 270 6.79 -19.87 8.91
N TYR A 271 6.90 -19.43 7.65
CA TYR A 271 7.46 -18.14 7.28
C TYR A 271 6.70 -16.97 7.90
N ALA A 272 5.36 -17.04 7.88
CA ALA A 272 4.47 -16.04 8.48
C ALA A 272 4.55 -16.01 10.01
N VAL A 273 4.48 -17.17 10.66
CA VAL A 273 4.55 -17.29 12.12
C VAL A 273 5.85 -16.71 12.67
N GLN A 274 6.98 -16.99 12.01
CA GLN A 274 8.28 -16.44 12.38
C GLN A 274 8.37 -14.91 12.24
N ARG A 275 7.42 -14.27 11.56
CA ARG A 275 7.30 -12.82 11.37
C ARG A 275 6.15 -12.20 12.16
N GLY A 276 5.50 -12.98 13.02
CA GLY A 276 4.35 -12.54 13.80
C GLY A 276 3.10 -12.28 12.94
N VAL A 277 3.06 -12.76 11.70
CA VAL A 277 1.92 -12.61 10.78
C VAL A 277 1.09 -13.88 10.79
N THR A 278 -0.23 -13.74 10.89
CA THR A 278 -1.16 -14.88 10.83
C THR A 278 -1.70 -15.08 9.42
N ILE A 279 -1.68 -16.33 8.91
CA ILE A 279 -2.37 -16.68 7.65
C ILE A 279 -3.78 -17.17 7.97
N ILE A 280 -4.80 -16.51 7.44
CA ILE A 280 -6.20 -16.90 7.58
C ILE A 280 -6.64 -17.60 6.28
N PRO A 281 -6.87 -18.93 6.28
CA PRO A 281 -7.37 -19.60 5.10
C PRO A 281 -8.87 -19.35 4.92
N GLU A 282 -9.28 -19.27 3.66
CA GLU A 282 -10.67 -19.16 3.27
C GLU A 282 -11.09 -20.32 2.35
N LEU A 283 -12.21 -20.95 2.70
CA LEU A 283 -12.93 -21.91 1.87
C LEU A 283 -14.32 -21.36 1.57
N GLU A 284 -14.56 -20.95 0.32
CA GLU A 284 -15.83 -20.40 -0.14
C GLU A 284 -16.94 -21.45 -0.17
N VAL A 285 -17.95 -21.30 0.69
CA VAL A 285 -19.20 -22.06 0.67
C VAL A 285 -20.37 -21.25 1.25
N PRO A 286 -21.61 -21.42 0.75
CA PRO A 286 -21.99 -22.24 -0.40
C PRO A 286 -21.94 -21.49 -1.75
N GLY A 287 -21.75 -20.17 -1.73
CA GLY A 287 -21.41 -19.40 -2.92
C GLY A 287 -20.04 -19.81 -3.46
N HIS A 288 -19.70 -19.35 -4.67
CA HIS A 288 -18.34 -19.45 -5.23
C HIS A 288 -17.67 -20.83 -5.16
N SER A 289 -18.47 -21.90 -5.23
CA SER A 289 -18.06 -23.27 -4.92
C SER A 289 -18.26 -24.23 -6.08
N GLU A 290 -18.38 -23.73 -7.32
CA GLU A 290 -18.73 -24.55 -8.47
C GLU A 290 -17.77 -25.71 -8.70
N LEU A 291 -16.46 -25.50 -8.50
CA LEU A 291 -15.45 -26.54 -8.70
C LEU A 291 -15.61 -27.74 -7.77
N LEU A 292 -16.13 -27.56 -6.54
CA LEU A 292 -16.45 -28.67 -5.65
C LEU A 292 -17.46 -29.60 -6.31
N ARG A 293 -18.58 -29.02 -6.76
CA ARG A 293 -19.67 -29.76 -7.41
C ARG A 293 -19.29 -30.30 -8.79
N ARG A 294 -18.46 -29.57 -9.54
CA ARG A 294 -18.04 -29.95 -10.90
C ARG A 294 -17.11 -31.17 -10.87
N ASN A 295 -16.15 -31.18 -9.95
CA ASN A 295 -15.10 -32.21 -9.91
C ASN A 295 -15.47 -33.41 -9.05
N TYR A 296 -16.38 -33.22 -8.07
CA TYR A 296 -16.86 -34.27 -7.16
C TYR A 296 -18.40 -34.18 -6.93
N PRO A 297 -19.22 -34.24 -7.99
CA PRO A 297 -20.68 -34.14 -7.89
C PRO A 297 -21.30 -35.24 -7.02
N GLU A 298 -20.64 -36.39 -6.90
CA GLU A 298 -21.06 -37.50 -6.05
C GLU A 298 -20.87 -37.23 -4.55
N VAL A 299 -20.07 -36.22 -4.17
CA VAL A 299 -19.82 -35.78 -2.80
C VAL A 299 -20.63 -34.53 -2.51
N PHE A 300 -20.42 -33.49 -3.31
CA PHE A 300 -20.92 -32.13 -3.07
C PHE A 300 -22.27 -31.85 -3.73
N GLY A 301 -22.83 -32.82 -4.47
CA GLY A 301 -24.09 -32.65 -5.17
C GLY A 301 -23.95 -31.84 -6.45
N LYS A 302 -25.09 -31.60 -7.13
CA LYS A 302 -25.10 -30.93 -8.44
C LYS A 302 -25.49 -29.46 -8.34
N THR A 303 -26.24 -29.09 -7.31
CA THR A 303 -26.71 -27.71 -7.07
C THR A 303 -26.12 -27.15 -5.78
N GLY A 304 -26.07 -25.81 -5.64
CA GLY A 304 -25.69 -25.18 -4.36
C GLY A 304 -26.61 -25.61 -3.20
N THR A 305 -27.90 -25.85 -3.48
CA THR A 305 -28.85 -26.39 -2.50
C THR A 305 -28.51 -27.82 -2.05
N ASP A 306 -27.91 -28.66 -2.91
CA ASP A 306 -27.47 -30.00 -2.51
C ASP A 306 -26.24 -29.91 -1.60
N LEU A 307 -25.31 -29.00 -1.93
CA LEU A 307 -24.09 -28.73 -1.16
C LEU A 307 -24.40 -28.37 0.30
N THR A 308 -25.48 -27.62 0.53
CA THR A 308 -25.81 -27.08 1.87
C THR A 308 -26.53 -28.06 2.79
N LYS A 309 -27.15 -29.12 2.26
CA LYS A 309 -28.02 -30.01 3.05
C LYS A 309 -27.63 -31.49 3.02
N SER A 310 -26.81 -31.91 2.07
CA SER A 310 -26.39 -33.30 1.97
C SER A 310 -25.40 -33.63 3.09
N PRO A 311 -25.63 -34.67 3.92
CA PRO A 311 -24.67 -35.08 4.94
C PRO A 311 -23.29 -35.38 4.35
N LYS A 312 -23.25 -35.95 3.14
CA LYS A 312 -21.99 -36.25 2.44
C LYS A 312 -21.26 -34.98 2.00
N ALA A 313 -21.98 -33.94 1.59
CA ALA A 313 -21.38 -32.66 1.22
C ALA A 313 -20.82 -31.95 2.45
N ILE A 314 -21.59 -31.91 3.54
CA ILE A 314 -21.17 -31.31 4.82
C ILE A 314 -19.90 -32.00 5.35
N GLU A 315 -19.84 -33.34 5.35
CA GLU A 315 -18.63 -34.07 5.75
C GLU A 315 -17.44 -33.82 4.80
N GLY A 316 -17.69 -33.65 3.50
CA GLY A 316 -16.65 -33.27 2.54
C GLY A 316 -16.08 -31.87 2.82
N ILE A 317 -16.95 -30.89 3.12
CA ILE A 317 -16.54 -29.52 3.51
C ILE A 317 -15.73 -29.57 4.81
N LYS A 318 -16.21 -30.29 5.83
CA LYS A 318 -15.53 -30.51 7.11
C LYS A 318 -14.14 -31.12 6.93
N THR A 319 -13.99 -32.07 5.99
CA THR A 319 -12.71 -32.68 5.63
C THR A 319 -11.74 -31.64 5.03
N LEU A 320 -12.22 -30.79 4.11
CA LEU A 320 -11.40 -29.70 3.54
C LEU A 320 -10.96 -28.70 4.61
N LEU A 321 -11.87 -28.33 5.53
CA LEU A 321 -11.55 -27.44 6.65
C LEU A 321 -10.49 -28.06 7.58
N ASP A 322 -10.56 -29.36 7.88
CA ASP A 322 -9.55 -30.05 8.69
C ASP A 322 -8.17 -30.07 8.02
N GLU A 323 -8.11 -30.29 6.70
CA GLU A 323 -6.86 -30.20 5.95
C GLU A 323 -6.27 -28.78 5.98
N MET A 324 -7.10 -27.75 5.81
CA MET A 324 -6.65 -26.36 5.92
C MET A 324 -6.18 -26.02 7.35
N ILE A 325 -6.91 -26.43 8.39
CA ILE A 325 -6.53 -26.23 9.79
C ILE A 325 -5.20 -26.92 10.11
N ALA A 326 -4.95 -28.11 9.55
CA ALA A 326 -3.70 -28.83 9.74
C ALA A 326 -2.48 -28.11 9.13
N VAL A 327 -2.69 -27.30 8.08
CA VAL A 327 -1.64 -26.47 7.48
C VAL A 327 -1.50 -25.14 8.22
N PHE A 328 -2.59 -24.39 8.34
CA PHE A 328 -2.64 -23.04 8.92
C PHE A 328 -2.97 -23.09 10.41
N SER A 329 -2.19 -23.90 11.13
CA SER A 329 -2.49 -24.26 12.52
C SER A 329 -2.44 -23.09 13.50
N SER A 330 -1.64 -22.05 13.20
CA SER A 330 -1.48 -20.87 14.05
C SER A 330 -2.69 -19.93 14.00
N SER A 331 -3.51 -20.02 12.94
CA SER A 331 -4.65 -19.13 12.75
C SER A 331 -5.74 -19.38 13.79
N PRO A 332 -6.19 -18.36 14.54
CA PRO A 332 -7.39 -18.49 15.36
C PRO A 332 -8.67 -18.43 14.50
N TYR A 333 -8.56 -18.02 13.23
CA TYR A 333 -9.69 -17.80 12.34
C TYR A 333 -9.72 -18.79 11.17
N ILE A 334 -10.92 -19.16 10.74
CA ILE A 334 -11.18 -19.75 9.43
C ILE A 334 -12.29 -18.95 8.76
N HIS A 335 -12.04 -18.50 7.53
CA HIS A 335 -13.07 -17.85 6.72
C HIS A 335 -13.80 -18.91 5.90
N ILE A 336 -15.13 -18.90 5.93
CA ILE A 336 -15.95 -19.87 5.17
C ILE A 336 -16.68 -19.19 3.99
N GLY A 337 -16.32 -17.95 3.69
CA GLY A 337 -16.88 -17.18 2.59
C GLY A 337 -18.31 -16.77 2.86
N GLY A 338 -19.22 -17.28 2.04
CA GLY A 338 -20.67 -17.25 2.29
C GLY A 338 -21.39 -16.06 1.66
N ASP A 339 -20.71 -15.30 0.82
CA ASP A 339 -21.31 -14.31 -0.05
C ASP A 339 -21.95 -14.95 -1.29
N GLU A 340 -22.74 -14.14 -2.01
CA GLU A 340 -23.21 -14.40 -3.39
C GLU A 340 -23.72 -15.83 -3.67
N ALA A 341 -24.38 -16.44 -2.68
CA ALA A 341 -24.94 -17.80 -2.74
C ALA A 341 -26.21 -17.89 -3.62
N PHE A 342 -26.13 -17.40 -4.85
CA PHE A 342 -27.26 -17.30 -5.76
C PHE A 342 -27.91 -18.67 -6.03
N GLY A 343 -29.23 -18.73 -5.87
CA GLY A 343 -30.01 -19.96 -6.05
C GLY A 343 -30.01 -20.92 -4.85
N VAL A 344 -29.30 -20.59 -3.77
CA VAL A 344 -29.41 -21.30 -2.48
C VAL A 344 -30.50 -20.62 -1.63
N PRO A 345 -31.49 -21.37 -1.09
CA PRO A 345 -32.42 -20.82 -0.11
C PRO A 345 -31.69 -20.26 1.11
N GLU A 346 -31.95 -19.02 1.49
CA GLU A 346 -31.19 -18.34 2.55
C GLU A 346 -31.21 -19.10 3.89
N ASN A 347 -32.31 -19.78 4.21
CA ASN A 347 -32.38 -20.58 5.42
C ASN A 347 -31.33 -21.70 5.41
N LEU A 348 -31.13 -22.36 4.27
CA LEU A 348 -30.13 -23.42 4.14
C LEU A 348 -28.70 -22.87 4.15
N GLN A 349 -28.48 -21.67 3.61
CA GLN A 349 -27.19 -20.97 3.73
C GLN A 349 -26.86 -20.71 5.20
N ARG A 350 -27.81 -20.19 5.99
CA ARG A 350 -27.62 -19.94 7.43
C ARG A 350 -27.44 -21.23 8.23
N ASP A 351 -28.19 -22.29 7.91
CA ASP A 351 -28.04 -23.59 8.56
C ASP A 351 -26.64 -24.16 8.33
N LEU A 352 -26.11 -24.08 7.09
CA LEU A 352 -24.74 -24.48 6.79
C LEU A 352 -23.71 -23.64 7.57
N ILE A 353 -23.85 -22.31 7.58
CA ILE A 353 -22.94 -21.43 8.33
C ILE A 353 -22.93 -21.79 9.81
N ASN A 354 -24.10 -22.03 10.41
CA ASN A 354 -24.21 -22.41 11.82
C ASN A 354 -23.61 -23.80 12.12
N GLU A 355 -23.81 -24.77 11.23
CA GLU A 355 -23.21 -26.10 11.32
C GLU A 355 -21.68 -26.03 11.26
N LEU A 356 -21.14 -25.28 10.29
CA LEU A 356 -19.69 -25.09 10.15
C LEU A 356 -19.12 -24.27 11.30
N HIS A 357 -19.84 -23.28 11.81
CA HIS A 357 -19.44 -22.54 13.01
C HIS A 357 -19.32 -23.45 14.22
N ALA A 358 -20.34 -24.26 14.50
CA ALA A 358 -20.32 -25.22 15.59
C ALA A 358 -19.13 -26.20 15.45
N TYR A 359 -18.89 -26.68 14.23
CA TYR A 359 -17.78 -27.55 13.92
C TYR A 359 -16.41 -26.89 14.18
N LEU A 360 -16.20 -25.68 13.67
CA LEU A 360 -14.95 -24.91 13.84
C LEU A 360 -14.70 -24.57 15.32
N LYS A 361 -15.76 -24.27 16.08
CA LYS A 361 -15.66 -24.02 17.52
C LYS A 361 -15.11 -25.22 18.28
N THR A 362 -15.47 -26.46 17.91
CA THR A 362 -14.88 -27.67 18.52
C THR A 362 -13.38 -27.84 18.25
N ARG A 363 -12.84 -27.12 17.26
CA ARG A 363 -11.42 -27.06 16.90
C ARG A 363 -10.71 -25.82 17.44
N GLY A 364 -11.37 -25.06 18.29
CA GLY A 364 -10.83 -23.81 18.86
C GLY A 364 -10.64 -22.71 17.82
N LYS A 365 -11.41 -22.74 16.72
CA LYS A 365 -11.37 -21.72 15.66
C LYS A 365 -12.60 -20.83 15.73
N GLU A 366 -12.40 -19.57 15.41
CA GLU A 366 -13.46 -18.58 15.21
C GLU A 366 -13.82 -18.51 13.72
N THR A 367 -15.11 -18.30 13.43
CA THR A 367 -15.65 -18.34 12.07
C THR A 367 -15.82 -16.94 11.51
N LEU A 368 -15.22 -16.69 10.36
CA LEU A 368 -15.43 -15.48 9.57
C LEU A 368 -16.33 -15.76 8.37
N VAL A 369 -17.18 -14.81 8.02
CA VAL A 369 -17.99 -14.82 6.79
C VAL A 369 -18.00 -13.43 6.15
N TRP A 370 -18.14 -13.38 4.83
CA TRP A 370 -18.48 -12.14 4.14
C TRP A 370 -19.89 -11.68 4.51
N GLU A 371 -20.20 -10.42 4.21
CA GLU A 371 -21.57 -9.97 4.09
C GLU A 371 -22.29 -10.71 2.96
N GLY A 372 -23.45 -11.27 3.26
CA GLY A 372 -24.17 -12.15 2.36
C GLY A 372 -25.34 -12.80 3.04
N PRO A 373 -25.12 -13.61 4.10
CA PRO A 373 -26.22 -14.19 4.85
C PRO A 373 -27.00 -13.07 5.56
N ALA A 374 -28.29 -12.95 5.24
CA ALA A 374 -29.23 -12.18 6.06
C ALA A 374 -29.22 -12.73 7.50
N PRO A 375 -29.60 -11.97 8.54
CA PRO A 375 -29.49 -12.40 9.93
C PRO A 375 -30.30 -13.67 10.27
N GLY A 376 -31.45 -13.87 9.62
CA GLY A 376 -32.42 -14.90 9.99
C GLY A 376 -33.11 -14.61 11.34
N SER A 377 -33.86 -15.60 11.84
CA SER A 377 -34.59 -15.50 13.12
C SER A 377 -34.80 -16.88 13.75
N GLY A 378 -35.06 -16.95 15.06
CA GLY A 378 -35.26 -18.21 15.77
C GLY A 378 -34.05 -19.14 15.62
N ASP A 379 -34.29 -20.43 15.44
CA ASP A 379 -33.25 -21.46 15.29
C ASP A 379 -32.42 -21.30 14.00
N ASN A 380 -32.94 -20.58 13.00
CA ASN A 380 -32.26 -20.32 11.73
C ASN A 380 -31.48 -18.99 11.74
N ARG A 381 -31.39 -18.30 12.89
CA ARG A 381 -30.57 -17.09 13.01
C ARG A 381 -29.08 -17.44 12.95
N VAL A 382 -28.28 -16.65 12.23
CA VAL A 382 -26.81 -16.81 12.26
C VAL A 382 -26.29 -16.63 13.68
N HIS A 383 -25.44 -17.55 14.13
CA HIS A 383 -24.94 -17.55 15.50
C HIS A 383 -24.16 -16.24 15.82
N PRO A 384 -24.42 -15.55 16.95
CA PRO A 384 -23.81 -14.24 17.23
C PRO A 384 -22.28 -14.21 17.33
N GLU A 385 -21.64 -15.37 17.57
CA GLU A 385 -20.17 -15.46 17.61
C GLU A 385 -19.52 -15.45 16.22
N VAL A 386 -20.29 -15.72 15.15
CA VAL A 386 -19.81 -15.59 13.76
C VAL A 386 -19.49 -14.12 13.50
N ILE A 387 -18.28 -13.88 12.98
CA ILE A 387 -17.75 -12.54 12.68
C ILE A 387 -18.02 -12.23 11.21
N HIS A 388 -18.52 -11.02 10.94
CA HIS A 388 -18.86 -10.60 9.58
C HIS A 388 -17.86 -9.58 9.02
N LEU A 389 -17.40 -9.80 7.79
CA LEU A 389 -16.69 -8.81 6.98
C LEU A 389 -17.71 -8.05 6.14
N ASN A 390 -18.04 -6.81 6.52
CA ASN A 390 -19.02 -5.99 5.83
C ASN A 390 -18.37 -5.29 4.63
N TRP A 391 -18.70 -5.73 3.41
CA TRP A 391 -18.05 -5.29 2.18
C TRP A 391 -19.00 -4.55 1.24
N ARG A 392 -20.17 -5.10 0.99
CA ARG A 392 -21.19 -4.58 0.06
C ARG A 392 -22.05 -3.49 0.70
N THR A 393 -22.12 -3.44 2.03
CA THR A 393 -22.78 -2.44 2.89
C THR A 393 -24.32 -2.42 2.85
N ILE A 394 -24.98 -3.27 2.06
CA ILE A 394 -26.41 -3.15 1.72
C ILE A 394 -27.24 -4.42 1.95
N ASN A 395 -26.62 -5.61 1.93
CA ASN A 395 -27.35 -6.87 2.08
C ASN A 395 -27.66 -7.12 3.55
N TYR A 396 -26.68 -6.87 4.41
CA TYR A 396 -26.83 -6.91 5.86
C TYR A 396 -25.95 -5.79 6.44
N PRO A 397 -26.51 -4.58 6.62
CA PRO A 397 -25.73 -3.41 7.04
C PRO A 397 -25.06 -3.57 8.41
N ALA A 398 -23.89 -2.93 8.58
CA ALA A 398 -23.07 -3.05 9.79
C ALA A 398 -23.80 -2.63 11.08
N ASP A 399 -24.67 -1.62 11.04
CA ASP A 399 -25.44 -1.19 12.21
C ASP A 399 -26.39 -2.29 12.69
N GLN A 400 -26.99 -3.05 11.76
CA GLN A 400 -27.82 -4.20 12.08
C GLN A 400 -27.00 -5.38 12.59
N MET A 401 -25.83 -5.65 12.01
CA MET A 401 -24.91 -6.70 12.48
C MET A 401 -24.53 -6.47 13.95
N VAL A 402 -24.15 -5.23 14.30
CA VAL A 402 -23.79 -4.85 15.68
C VAL A 402 -24.98 -4.97 16.63
N LYS A 403 -26.17 -4.48 16.22
CA LYS A 403 -27.43 -4.63 16.98
C LYS A 403 -27.77 -6.10 17.23
N ASN A 404 -27.50 -6.96 16.26
CA ASN A 404 -27.71 -8.40 16.36
C ASN A 404 -26.60 -9.15 17.10
N GLY A 405 -25.62 -8.44 17.68
CA GLY A 405 -24.63 -9.04 18.59
C GLY A 405 -23.33 -9.48 17.93
N HIS A 406 -23.21 -9.36 16.61
CA HIS A 406 -22.00 -9.79 15.89
C HIS A 406 -20.84 -8.83 16.11
N ARG A 407 -19.63 -9.39 16.03
CA ARG A 407 -18.43 -8.61 15.72
C ARG A 407 -18.37 -8.37 14.21
N VAL A 408 -17.92 -7.18 13.83
CA VAL A 408 -17.92 -6.70 12.46
C VAL A 408 -16.53 -6.16 12.11
N ILE A 409 -16.06 -6.55 10.94
CA ILE A 409 -14.85 -6.05 10.30
C ILE A 409 -15.29 -5.16 9.14
N ASN A 410 -14.72 -3.96 9.03
CA ASN A 410 -14.97 -3.09 7.90
C ASN A 410 -14.11 -3.50 6.70
N ALA A 411 -14.76 -3.98 5.65
CA ALA A 411 -14.17 -4.34 4.36
C ALA A 411 -14.85 -3.57 3.22
N SER A 412 -15.40 -2.39 3.51
CA SER A 412 -16.22 -1.61 2.58
C SER A 412 -15.48 -1.28 1.28
N TRP A 413 -16.24 -1.18 0.18
CA TRP A 413 -15.68 -0.82 -1.14
C TRP A 413 -14.85 0.46 -1.11
N ASP A 414 -15.38 1.49 -0.46
CA ASP A 414 -14.66 2.75 -0.25
C ASP A 414 -14.14 2.84 1.20
N PRO A 415 -12.82 2.91 1.45
CA PRO A 415 -11.73 2.98 0.47
C PRO A 415 -10.94 1.68 0.26
N LEU A 416 -11.37 0.55 0.85
CA LEU A 416 -10.50 -0.60 1.13
C LEU A 416 -10.43 -1.67 0.04
N TYR A 417 -11.33 -1.65 -0.94
CA TYR A 417 -11.56 -2.82 -1.80
C TYR A 417 -10.80 -2.66 -3.11
N LEU A 418 -9.71 -3.41 -3.27
CA LEU A 418 -8.80 -3.29 -4.42
C LEU A 418 -9.09 -4.41 -5.41
N VAL A 419 -9.46 -4.07 -6.64
CA VAL A 419 -9.78 -5.05 -7.69
C VAL A 419 -8.89 -4.81 -8.91
N ASP A 420 -8.15 -5.83 -9.32
CA ASP A 420 -7.26 -5.84 -10.51
C ASP A 420 -7.74 -6.87 -11.57
N HIS A 421 -9.06 -6.99 -11.73
CA HIS A 421 -9.70 -7.83 -12.74
C HIS A 421 -9.15 -7.53 -14.15
N TYR A 422 -8.78 -8.50 -14.98
CA TYR A 422 -8.44 -8.23 -16.39
C TYR A 422 -9.68 -8.43 -17.28
N PRO A 423 -10.01 -7.51 -18.22
CA PRO A 423 -9.27 -6.31 -18.58
C PRO A 423 -9.74 -5.06 -17.80
N ARG A 424 -10.26 -5.17 -16.58
CA ARG A 424 -10.66 -4.06 -15.68
C ARG A 424 -9.58 -3.71 -14.64
N THR A 425 -8.34 -3.46 -15.06
CA THR A 425 -7.29 -3.10 -14.10
C THR A 425 -7.68 -1.87 -13.27
N ASN A 426 -7.41 -1.91 -11.97
CA ASN A 426 -7.73 -0.86 -10.99
C ASN A 426 -9.23 -0.53 -10.86
N PHE A 427 -10.12 -1.50 -11.04
CA PHE A 427 -11.56 -1.27 -11.10
C PHE A 427 -12.13 -0.45 -9.94
N THR A 428 -11.62 -0.67 -8.71
CA THR A 428 -12.05 0.02 -7.48
C THR A 428 -10.88 0.56 -6.66
N MET A 429 -9.69 0.64 -7.24
CA MET A 429 -8.49 0.99 -6.48
C MET A 429 -8.45 2.46 -6.07
N THR A 430 -8.44 2.68 -4.76
CA THR A 430 -8.42 4.00 -4.13
C THR A 430 -7.01 4.56 -3.98
N SER A 431 -6.78 5.87 -4.09
CA SER A 431 -5.45 6.46 -3.83
C SER A 431 -4.95 6.23 -2.39
N PRO A 432 -3.63 6.13 -2.15
CA PRO A 432 -3.06 6.12 -0.81
C PRO A 432 -3.53 7.28 0.09
N GLN A 433 -3.63 8.49 -0.47
CA GLN A 433 -4.14 9.67 0.26
C GLN A 433 -5.59 9.48 0.71
N HIS A 434 -6.48 9.07 -0.20
CA HIS A 434 -7.88 8.87 0.14
C HIS A 434 -8.06 7.74 1.16
N ILE A 435 -7.27 6.65 1.11
CA ILE A 435 -7.26 5.64 2.18
C ILE A 435 -6.92 6.31 3.52
N TYR A 436 -5.81 7.04 3.58
CA TYR A 436 -5.38 7.73 4.80
C TYR A 436 -6.45 8.68 5.34
N GLU A 437 -7.07 9.48 4.47
CA GLU A 437 -7.98 10.54 4.86
C GLU A 437 -9.39 10.03 5.21
N THR A 438 -9.89 8.99 4.54
CA THR A 438 -11.31 8.61 4.60
C THR A 438 -11.62 7.29 5.29
N MET A 439 -10.63 6.39 5.41
CA MET A 439 -10.81 5.08 6.05
C MET A 439 -11.33 5.27 7.48
N SER A 440 -12.41 4.60 7.85
CA SER A 440 -13.08 4.83 9.13
C SER A 440 -13.62 3.53 9.69
N LEU A 441 -13.41 3.30 10.98
CA LEU A 441 -13.92 2.12 11.67
C LEU A 441 -15.45 2.11 11.74
N THR A 442 -16.05 3.29 11.83
CA THR A 442 -17.48 3.50 12.12
C THR A 442 -18.31 3.83 10.88
N LYS A 443 -17.69 4.00 9.71
CA LYS A 443 -18.37 4.43 8.48
C LYS A 443 -18.15 3.42 7.36
N PHE A 444 -19.26 2.93 6.80
CA PHE A 444 -19.30 1.89 5.78
C PHE A 444 -19.91 2.47 4.51
N LYS A 445 -19.12 2.50 3.43
CA LYS A 445 -19.45 3.22 2.20
C LYS A 445 -19.15 2.39 0.96
N HIS A 446 -20.05 2.44 -0.02
CA HIS A 446 -19.81 1.87 -1.34
C HIS A 446 -19.20 2.90 -2.30
N VAL A 447 -18.42 2.45 -3.28
CA VAL A 447 -17.87 3.30 -4.35
C VAL A 447 -18.84 3.51 -5.53
N ASN A 448 -19.98 2.80 -5.58
CA ASN A 448 -20.91 2.84 -6.72
C ASN A 448 -21.97 3.93 -6.47
N PRO A 449 -22.05 5.00 -7.29
CA PRO A 449 -23.07 6.04 -7.12
C PRO A 449 -24.51 5.54 -7.18
N GLN A 450 -24.76 4.39 -7.82
CA GLN A 450 -26.09 3.78 -7.90
C GLN A 450 -26.47 3.02 -6.62
N ILE A 451 -25.51 2.75 -5.74
CA ILE A 451 -25.75 2.08 -4.46
C ILE A 451 -25.99 3.13 -3.38
N GLN A 452 -27.07 2.97 -2.61
CA GLN A 452 -27.54 3.96 -1.62
C GLN A 452 -26.44 4.43 -0.66
N THR A 453 -25.56 3.52 -0.24
CA THR A 453 -24.49 3.79 0.74
C THR A 453 -23.32 4.60 0.17
N TYR A 454 -23.26 4.86 -1.14
CA TYR A 454 -22.34 5.86 -1.70
C TYR A 454 -22.71 7.27 -1.24
N ALA A 455 -23.98 7.65 -1.42
CA ALA A 455 -24.48 8.97 -1.04
C ALA A 455 -24.82 9.06 0.45
N ASN A 456 -25.28 7.95 1.04
CA ASN A 456 -25.69 7.88 2.44
C ASN A 456 -24.98 6.70 3.15
N PRO A 457 -23.69 6.83 3.50
CA PRO A 457 -22.94 5.78 4.18
C PRO A 457 -23.62 5.31 5.47
N ILE A 458 -23.45 4.04 5.81
CA ILE A 458 -23.91 3.51 7.09
C ILE A 458 -22.93 3.93 8.17
N GLU A 459 -23.44 4.63 9.18
CA GLU A 459 -22.66 5.06 10.34
C GLU A 459 -23.07 4.22 11.56
N VAL A 460 -22.08 3.72 12.28
CA VAL A 460 -22.24 2.86 13.46
C VAL A 460 -21.57 3.57 14.64
N ASP A 461 -22.24 3.63 15.78
CA ASP A 461 -21.63 4.17 17.00
C ASP A 461 -20.37 3.36 17.37
N SER A 462 -19.39 4.03 17.99
CA SER A 462 -18.19 3.36 18.47
C SER A 462 -18.53 2.25 19.48
N THR A 463 -18.00 1.05 19.25
CA THR A 463 -18.24 -0.16 20.06
C THR A 463 -17.07 -1.12 19.90
N ASP A 464 -16.83 -1.92 20.93
CA ASP A 464 -15.91 -3.08 20.93
C ASP A 464 -16.27 -4.18 19.91
N LYS A 465 -17.48 -4.15 19.34
CA LYS A 465 -17.89 -5.05 18.26
C LYS A 465 -17.30 -4.68 16.89
N LEU A 466 -16.83 -3.46 16.70
CA LEU A 466 -16.10 -3.06 15.48
C LEU A 466 -14.62 -3.39 15.70
N ILE A 467 -14.19 -4.56 15.23
CA ILE A 467 -12.89 -5.13 15.65
C ILE A 467 -11.72 -4.77 14.72
N GLY A 468 -12.01 -4.21 13.54
CA GLY A 468 -11.00 -3.62 12.67
C GLY A 468 -11.33 -3.68 11.19
N PHE A 469 -10.31 -3.90 10.36
CA PHE A 469 -10.38 -3.71 8.91
C PHE A 469 -9.85 -4.90 8.11
N CYS A 470 -10.43 -5.11 6.93
CA CYS A 470 -9.86 -5.96 5.88
C CYS A 470 -9.69 -5.14 4.59
N MET A 471 -8.49 -5.17 4.02
CA MET A 471 -8.20 -4.65 2.69
C MET A 471 -8.09 -5.82 1.71
N PRO A 472 -9.15 -6.14 0.94
CA PRO A 472 -9.07 -7.23 -0.02
C PRO A 472 -8.47 -6.79 -1.35
N TRP A 473 -7.62 -7.65 -1.89
CA TRP A 473 -7.04 -7.56 -3.23
C TRP A 473 -7.57 -8.69 -4.09
N TRP A 474 -8.67 -8.38 -4.78
CA TRP A 474 -9.38 -9.27 -5.67
C TRP A 474 -8.77 -9.30 -7.06
N GLU A 475 -8.71 -10.49 -7.62
CA GLU A 475 -8.22 -10.74 -8.97
C GLU A 475 -6.84 -10.15 -9.24
N GLY A 476 -6.04 -10.04 -8.19
CA GLY A 476 -4.70 -9.47 -8.24
C GLY A 476 -3.83 -10.13 -9.28
N ARG A 477 -3.06 -9.33 -10.02
CA ARG A 477 -1.95 -9.85 -10.84
C ARG A 477 -0.62 -9.55 -10.18
N GLU A 478 0.23 -10.57 -10.08
CA GLU A 478 1.50 -10.52 -9.35
C GLU A 478 2.40 -9.35 -9.81
N GLU A 479 2.46 -9.11 -11.13
CA GLU A 479 3.26 -8.04 -11.72
C GLU A 479 2.90 -6.65 -11.16
N ASN A 480 1.65 -6.46 -10.74
CA ASN A 480 1.12 -5.18 -10.30
C ASN A 480 1.25 -4.92 -8.81
N PHE A 481 1.50 -5.96 -8.01
CA PHE A 481 1.43 -5.87 -6.55
C PHE A 481 2.19 -4.67 -5.95
N VAL A 482 3.46 -4.45 -6.32
CA VAL A 482 4.27 -3.35 -5.78
C VAL A 482 3.87 -1.98 -6.31
N GLN A 483 3.38 -1.88 -7.54
CA GLN A 483 2.98 -0.59 -8.12
C GLN A 483 1.58 -0.17 -7.65
N GLN A 484 0.71 -1.14 -7.40
CA GLN A 484 -0.70 -0.91 -7.16
C GLN A 484 -1.07 -1.15 -5.71
N THR A 485 -0.81 -2.33 -5.19
CA THR A 485 -1.34 -2.75 -3.89
C THR A 485 -0.45 -2.26 -2.76
N PHE A 486 0.86 -2.42 -2.89
CA PHE A 486 1.81 -2.07 -1.86
C PHE A 486 1.73 -0.61 -1.36
N PRO A 487 1.66 0.43 -2.22
CA PRO A 487 1.58 1.82 -1.77
C PRO A 487 0.30 2.13 -0.97
N ARG A 488 -0.73 1.28 -1.10
CA ARG A 488 -2.02 1.39 -0.40
C ARG A 488 -2.01 0.67 0.96
N LEU A 489 -1.15 -0.35 1.11
CA LEU A 489 -0.92 -1.02 2.40
C LEU A 489 -0.32 -0.09 3.46
N ILE A 490 0.51 0.87 3.05
CA ILE A 490 1.20 1.78 3.98
C ILE A 490 0.21 2.69 4.74
N PRO A 491 -0.67 3.48 4.08
CA PRO A 491 -1.67 4.28 4.80
C PRO A 491 -2.72 3.42 5.51
N PHE A 492 -3.03 2.23 4.97
CA PHE A 492 -3.89 1.27 5.67
C PHE A 492 -3.29 0.83 7.00
N ALA A 493 -2.00 0.48 7.03
CA ALA A 493 -1.31 0.09 8.25
C ALA A 493 -1.33 1.19 9.31
N GLU A 494 -1.05 2.44 8.92
CA GLU A 494 -1.10 3.61 9.82
C GLU A 494 -2.49 3.77 10.45
N VAL A 495 -3.55 3.81 9.63
CA VAL A 495 -4.91 4.06 10.13
C VAL A 495 -5.44 2.84 10.89
N ALA A 496 -5.10 1.62 10.47
CA ALA A 496 -5.53 0.39 11.14
C ALA A 496 -4.81 0.17 12.48
N TRP A 497 -3.58 0.68 12.64
CA TRP A 497 -2.86 0.63 13.91
C TRP A 497 -3.56 1.47 14.98
N ASN A 498 -3.93 2.71 14.63
CA ASN A 498 -4.66 3.61 15.51
C ASN A 498 -5.61 4.53 14.72
N PRO A 499 -6.91 4.16 14.59
CA PRO A 499 -7.87 4.91 13.78
C PRO A 499 -8.22 6.28 14.36
N ASP A 500 -7.97 6.48 15.66
CA ASP A 500 -8.27 7.71 16.40
C ASP A 500 -7.15 8.77 16.26
N THR A 501 -6.03 8.40 15.64
CA THR A 501 -4.90 9.32 15.44
C THR A 501 -5.34 10.51 14.59
N LYS A 502 -4.99 11.73 15.02
CA LYS A 502 -5.20 12.93 14.21
C LYS A 502 -4.40 12.80 12.91
N ARG A 503 -5.11 12.89 11.79
CA ARG A 503 -4.56 12.71 10.45
C ARG A 503 -3.90 13.98 9.94
N ASP A 504 -2.68 13.84 9.45
CA ASP A 504 -1.90 14.85 8.72
C ASP A 504 -1.15 14.12 7.59
N TYR A 505 -1.69 14.23 6.38
CA TYR A 505 -1.17 13.48 5.24
C TYR A 505 0.24 13.94 4.84
N GLN A 506 0.55 15.23 4.97
CA GLN A 506 1.87 15.75 4.61
C GLN A 506 2.94 15.20 5.58
N ASN A 507 2.64 15.20 6.87
CA ASN A 507 3.52 14.64 7.89
C ASN A 507 3.66 13.11 7.74
N PHE A 508 2.56 12.40 7.43
CA PHE A 508 2.59 10.97 7.10
C PHE A 508 3.47 10.66 5.88
N GLN A 509 3.36 11.45 4.81
CA GLN A 509 4.16 11.27 3.59
C GLN A 509 5.66 11.48 3.84
N GLN A 510 6.02 12.45 4.70
CA GLN A 510 7.41 12.67 5.13
C GLN A 510 7.97 11.47 5.90
N ARG A 511 7.22 10.94 6.88
CA ARG A 511 7.62 9.72 7.62
C ARG A 511 7.76 8.52 6.68
N THR A 512 6.76 8.30 5.83
CA THR A 512 6.74 7.21 4.84
C THR A 512 7.99 7.23 3.97
N SER A 513 8.40 8.42 3.51
CA SER A 513 9.61 8.55 2.67
C SER A 513 10.88 8.06 3.37
N GLN A 514 11.01 8.25 4.69
CA GLN A 514 12.15 7.73 5.46
C GLN A 514 12.02 6.23 5.76
N THR A 515 10.82 5.80 6.15
CA THR A 515 10.51 4.38 6.39
C THR A 515 10.75 3.53 5.14
N GLU A 516 10.45 4.06 3.95
CA GLU A 516 10.69 3.37 2.68
C GLU A 516 12.17 3.16 2.36
N LEU A 517 13.05 4.09 2.74
CA LEU A 517 14.49 3.88 2.61
C LEU A 517 14.97 2.72 3.49
N ALA A 518 14.45 2.64 4.72
CA ALA A 518 14.76 1.52 5.62
C ALA A 518 14.25 0.19 5.05
N ARG A 519 13.03 0.15 4.52
CA ARG A 519 12.44 -1.04 3.90
C ARG A 519 13.25 -1.49 2.69
N ILE A 520 13.54 -0.60 1.76
CA ILE A 520 14.31 -0.94 0.55
C ILE A 520 15.67 -1.52 0.96
N ALA A 521 16.37 -0.86 1.90
CA ALA A 521 17.65 -1.35 2.40
C ALA A 521 17.55 -2.71 3.10
N ALA A 522 16.47 -2.94 3.86
CA ALA A 522 16.26 -4.16 4.62
C ALA A 522 15.81 -5.34 3.75
N PHE A 523 15.07 -5.15 2.66
CA PHE A 523 14.42 -6.25 1.94
C PHE A 523 14.88 -6.42 0.48
N TYR A 524 15.43 -5.38 -0.15
CA TYR A 524 15.76 -5.37 -1.58
C TYR A 524 17.27 -5.19 -1.76
N PRO A 525 18.04 -6.28 -1.90
CA PRO A 525 19.50 -6.23 -1.92
C PRO A 525 20.08 -5.55 -3.17
N VAL A 526 19.33 -5.51 -4.27
CA VAL A 526 19.80 -5.00 -5.57
C VAL A 526 19.09 -3.70 -5.90
N SER A 527 19.82 -2.66 -6.30
CA SER A 527 19.23 -1.48 -6.96
C SER A 527 19.30 -1.63 -8.48
N ILE A 528 18.28 -1.11 -9.16
CA ILE A 528 18.24 -0.97 -10.62
C ILE A 528 18.45 0.51 -10.92
N GLU A 529 19.55 0.83 -11.58
CA GLU A 529 19.86 2.19 -12.02
C GLU A 529 19.77 2.27 -13.55
N THR A 530 19.13 3.33 -14.03
CA THR A 530 18.96 3.57 -15.46
C THR A 530 19.49 4.94 -15.85
N THR A 531 19.90 5.06 -17.11
CA THR A 531 20.41 6.32 -17.67
C THR A 531 19.57 6.75 -18.87
N ARG A 532 19.63 8.03 -19.24
CA ARG A 532 18.89 8.57 -20.40
C ARG A 532 17.37 8.33 -20.30
N MET A 533 16.85 8.45 -19.09
CA MET A 533 15.41 8.41 -18.87
C MET A 533 14.82 9.76 -19.24
N LEU A 534 13.73 9.72 -19.99
CA LEU A 534 12.87 10.87 -20.22
C LEU A 534 12.04 11.18 -18.97
N VAL A 535 11.45 10.13 -18.38
CA VAL A 535 10.74 10.18 -17.09
C VAL A 535 11.32 9.10 -16.18
N PRO A 536 12.30 9.44 -15.34
CA PRO A 536 12.94 8.47 -14.46
C PRO A 536 11.95 7.70 -13.57
N ASP A 537 10.98 8.40 -12.97
CA ASP A 537 10.03 7.84 -12.01
C ASP A 537 9.05 6.84 -12.65
N ASP A 538 8.74 7.03 -13.94
CA ASP A 538 7.85 6.17 -14.71
C ASP A 538 8.60 5.15 -15.58
N GLY A 539 9.93 5.16 -15.54
CA GLY A 539 10.75 4.24 -16.32
C GLY A 539 10.71 4.49 -17.83
N ILE A 540 10.46 5.73 -18.27
CA ILE A 540 10.28 6.05 -19.70
C ILE A 540 11.60 6.54 -20.31
N PHE A 541 11.98 6.01 -21.48
CA PHE A 541 13.21 6.38 -22.19
C PHE A 541 13.02 6.48 -23.72
N ASP A 542 13.89 7.23 -24.41
CA ASP A 542 13.90 7.28 -25.88
C ASP A 542 15.07 6.47 -26.45
N ARG A 543 14.81 5.69 -27.51
CA ARG A 543 15.78 4.90 -28.31
C ARG A 543 16.55 3.81 -27.55
N SER A 544 17.20 4.16 -26.44
CA SER A 544 17.97 3.24 -25.60
C SER A 544 18.18 3.77 -24.18
N THR A 545 18.10 2.89 -23.19
CA THR A 545 18.58 3.13 -21.83
C THR A 545 19.66 2.12 -21.46
N GLN A 546 20.65 2.54 -20.66
CA GLN A 546 21.60 1.60 -20.03
C GLN A 546 21.12 1.28 -18.62
N VAL A 547 21.02 -0.03 -18.33
CA VAL A 547 20.66 -0.57 -17.02
C VAL A 547 21.92 -1.03 -16.30
N THR A 548 22.09 -0.57 -15.06
CA THR A 548 23.15 -0.99 -14.14
C THR A 548 22.51 -1.59 -12.89
N LEU A 549 22.95 -2.79 -12.52
CA LEU A 549 22.51 -3.45 -11.29
C LEU A 549 23.61 -3.31 -10.24
N GLN A 550 23.26 -2.90 -9.02
CA GLN A 550 24.23 -2.70 -7.95
C GLN A 550 23.75 -3.32 -6.64
N LEU A 551 24.70 -3.61 -5.75
CA LEU A 551 24.45 -3.94 -4.36
C LEU A 551 24.76 -2.67 -3.52
N PRO A 552 23.80 -1.74 -3.36
CA PRO A 552 24.06 -0.43 -2.76
C PRO A 552 24.56 -0.53 -1.31
N ASN A 553 24.16 -1.60 -0.61
CA ASN A 553 24.58 -1.89 0.75
C ASN A 553 25.59 -3.04 0.78
N VAL A 554 26.50 -3.15 -0.18
CA VAL A 554 27.63 -4.07 -0.07
C VAL A 554 28.90 -3.32 -0.43
N SER A 555 29.61 -2.85 0.59
CA SER A 555 30.87 -2.11 0.40
C SER A 555 32.04 -3.04 0.08
N GLY A 556 33.02 -2.51 -0.66
CA GLY A 556 34.12 -3.25 -1.28
C GLY A 556 34.93 -4.17 -0.36
N ALA A 557 34.58 -5.45 -0.43
CA ALA A 557 35.39 -6.68 -0.27
C ALA A 557 34.60 -7.93 -0.71
N SER A 558 33.30 -7.77 -1.03
CA SER A 558 32.35 -8.79 -1.46
C SER A 558 32.55 -9.35 -2.87
N SER A 559 33.52 -8.86 -3.64
CA SER A 559 34.05 -9.66 -4.75
C SER A 559 34.68 -10.98 -4.26
N GLN A 560 34.73 -11.22 -2.93
CA GLN A 560 35.10 -12.48 -2.28
C GLN A 560 33.94 -13.21 -1.58
N SER A 561 32.68 -12.71 -1.57
CA SER A 561 31.59 -13.26 -0.73
C SER A 561 30.68 -14.28 -1.41
N GLY A 562 30.96 -14.73 -2.63
CA GLY A 562 30.10 -15.70 -3.33
C GLY A 562 28.68 -15.20 -3.64
N VAL A 563 28.45 -13.88 -3.51
CA VAL A 563 27.19 -13.22 -3.85
C VAL A 563 27.21 -12.84 -5.32
N GLU A 564 26.16 -13.20 -6.05
CA GLU A 564 25.98 -12.81 -7.45
C GLU A 564 24.61 -12.16 -7.68
N ILE A 565 24.52 -11.20 -8.60
CA ILE A 565 23.25 -10.61 -9.02
C ILE A 565 22.72 -11.42 -10.20
N ARG A 566 21.46 -11.84 -10.14
CA ARG A 566 20.75 -12.46 -11.26
C ARG A 566 19.53 -11.64 -11.65
N TYR A 567 19.22 -11.64 -12.94
CA TYR A 567 18.15 -10.80 -13.48
C TYR A 567 17.40 -11.42 -14.65
N THR A 568 16.21 -10.86 -14.90
CA THR A 568 15.34 -11.13 -16.04
C THR A 568 14.89 -9.79 -16.63
N THR A 569 14.43 -9.79 -17.89
CA THR A 569 13.95 -8.58 -18.59
C THR A 569 12.50 -8.71 -19.06
N ASP A 570 11.88 -9.86 -18.82
CA ASP A 570 10.50 -10.20 -19.18
C ASP A 570 9.54 -10.11 -17.98
N GLY A 571 10.03 -9.70 -16.81
CA GLY A 571 9.26 -9.61 -15.57
C GLY A 571 9.07 -10.92 -14.81
N SER A 572 9.64 -12.04 -15.27
CA SER A 572 9.66 -13.28 -14.49
C SER A 572 10.55 -13.17 -13.26
N GLU A 573 10.22 -13.85 -12.16
CA GLU A 573 11.05 -13.82 -10.94
C GLU A 573 12.43 -14.45 -11.24
N PRO A 574 13.55 -13.78 -10.88
CA PRO A 574 14.87 -14.36 -11.07
C PRO A 574 15.05 -15.63 -10.26
N THR A 575 15.57 -16.68 -10.90
CA THR A 575 15.91 -17.96 -10.27
C THR A 575 17.42 -18.18 -10.32
N LYS A 576 17.89 -19.27 -9.72
CA LYS A 576 19.28 -19.73 -9.84
C LYS A 576 19.72 -20.04 -11.28
N ASP A 577 18.78 -20.14 -12.22
CA ASP A 577 19.05 -20.40 -13.64
C ASP A 577 18.94 -19.11 -14.49
N SER A 578 18.54 -17.99 -13.89
CA SER A 578 18.45 -16.69 -14.56
C SER A 578 19.82 -16.10 -14.86
N THR A 579 19.86 -15.14 -15.78
CA THR A 579 21.08 -14.52 -16.28
C THR A 579 21.88 -13.87 -15.15
N VAL A 580 23.17 -14.22 -15.03
CA VAL A 580 24.11 -13.58 -14.11
C VAL A 580 24.52 -12.22 -14.65
N TYR A 581 24.39 -11.18 -13.83
CA TYR A 581 24.82 -9.83 -14.17
C TYR A 581 26.34 -9.70 -14.10
N GLN A 582 26.97 -9.34 -15.22
CA GLN A 582 28.42 -9.17 -15.33
C GLN A 582 28.86 -7.72 -15.56
N ARG A 583 28.02 -6.93 -16.22
CA ARG A 583 28.26 -5.55 -16.63
C ARG A 583 26.95 -4.87 -17.02
N PRO A 584 26.90 -3.53 -17.07
CA PRO A 584 25.74 -2.80 -17.57
C PRO A 584 25.31 -3.30 -18.95
N PHE A 585 24.00 -3.36 -19.18
CA PHE A 585 23.40 -3.76 -20.46
C PHE A 585 22.50 -2.67 -21.01
N THR A 586 22.25 -2.69 -22.32
CA THR A 586 21.43 -1.69 -23.02
C THR A 586 20.10 -2.30 -23.40
N LEU A 587 19.03 -1.57 -23.12
CA LEU A 587 17.68 -1.87 -23.61
C LEU A 587 17.33 -0.89 -24.74
N THR A 588 16.76 -1.42 -25.81
CA THR A 588 16.25 -0.66 -26.97
C THR A 588 14.74 -0.79 -27.13
N ASP A 589 14.11 -1.62 -26.30
CA ASP A 589 12.71 -1.99 -26.35
C ASP A 589 12.14 -2.03 -24.93
N ASN A 590 10.81 -2.12 -24.82
CA ASN A 590 10.13 -2.26 -23.54
C ASN A 590 10.64 -3.49 -22.77
N ALA A 591 10.82 -3.35 -21.47
CA ALA A 591 11.24 -4.45 -20.60
C ALA A 591 10.71 -4.26 -19.18
N THR A 592 10.50 -5.38 -18.49
CA THR A 592 10.35 -5.37 -17.03
C THR A 592 11.59 -6.04 -16.46
N VAL A 593 12.50 -5.21 -15.92
CA VAL A 593 13.72 -5.71 -15.30
C VAL A 593 13.39 -6.17 -13.89
N ARG A 594 13.66 -7.44 -13.57
CA ARG A 594 13.70 -7.93 -12.18
C ARG A 594 15.11 -8.39 -11.85
N ALA A 595 15.58 -8.08 -10.64
CA ALA A 595 16.91 -8.45 -10.20
C ALA A 595 16.96 -8.74 -8.70
N THR A 596 17.65 -9.81 -8.31
CA THR A 596 17.92 -10.15 -6.92
C THR A 596 19.35 -10.69 -6.75
N ALA A 597 19.80 -10.75 -5.51
CA ALA A 597 21.11 -11.29 -5.14
C ALA A 597 20.98 -12.76 -4.71
N PHE A 598 21.97 -13.58 -5.03
CA PHE A 598 22.03 -15.01 -4.69
C PHE A 598 23.32 -15.36 -3.94
N ILE A 599 23.23 -16.25 -2.95
CA ILE A 599 24.35 -17.03 -2.40
C ILE A 599 24.06 -18.49 -2.73
N GLY A 600 24.90 -19.08 -3.59
CA GLY A 600 24.62 -20.41 -4.13
C GLY A 600 23.28 -20.43 -4.85
N ASP A 601 22.40 -21.36 -4.44
CA ASP A 601 21.07 -21.55 -5.05
C ASP A 601 19.96 -20.70 -4.40
N SER A 602 20.27 -19.91 -3.35
CA SER A 602 19.29 -19.19 -2.53
C SER A 602 19.34 -17.69 -2.75
N SER A 603 18.18 -17.06 -2.93
CA SER A 603 18.03 -15.59 -3.02
C SER A 603 18.18 -14.92 -1.66
N ILE A 604 18.82 -13.75 -1.60
CA ILE A 604 19.12 -12.98 -0.39
C ILE A 604 18.17 -11.77 -0.28
N GLY A 605 16.87 -12.02 -0.16
CA GLY A 605 15.83 -10.99 -0.14
C GLY A 605 15.00 -10.93 -1.42
N HIS A 606 14.15 -9.92 -1.53
CA HIS A 606 13.19 -9.79 -2.63
C HIS A 606 13.82 -9.19 -3.89
N GLY A 607 13.31 -9.61 -5.05
CA GLY A 607 13.72 -9.04 -6.32
C GLY A 607 13.25 -7.60 -6.49
N SER A 608 14.20 -6.69 -6.74
CA SER A 608 13.88 -5.35 -7.23
C SER A 608 13.30 -5.44 -8.63
N ARG A 609 12.38 -4.53 -8.94
CA ARG A 609 11.59 -4.54 -10.19
C ARG A 609 11.44 -3.13 -10.74
N GLN A 610 11.64 -2.97 -12.04
CA GLN A 610 11.41 -1.72 -12.75
C GLN A 610 10.83 -1.99 -14.14
N ASN A 611 9.67 -1.38 -14.42
CA ASN A 611 9.12 -1.34 -15.76
C ASN A 611 9.84 -0.24 -16.54
N LEU A 612 10.29 -0.56 -17.75
CA LEU A 612 10.99 0.36 -18.63
C LEU A 612 10.27 0.39 -19.97
N THR A 613 9.79 1.58 -20.35
CA THR A 613 8.99 1.81 -21.56
C THR A 613 9.76 2.69 -22.53
N MET A 614 9.97 2.21 -23.75
CA MET A 614 10.57 2.94 -24.85
C MET A 614 9.51 3.74 -25.60
N VAL A 615 9.78 5.03 -25.83
CA VAL A 615 8.91 5.94 -26.58
C VAL A 615 9.68 6.64 -27.71
N ASP A 616 8.96 7.00 -28.78
CA ASP A 616 9.51 7.82 -29.87
C ASP A 616 9.22 9.31 -29.61
N SER A 617 10.18 9.98 -28.98
CA SER A 617 10.06 11.38 -28.56
C SER A 617 10.06 12.38 -29.71
N GLN A 618 10.55 12.02 -30.89
CA GLN A 618 10.60 12.96 -32.02
C GLN A 618 9.25 13.10 -32.72
N ALA A 619 8.36 12.13 -32.54
CA ALA A 619 7.06 12.11 -33.18
C ALA A 619 5.96 12.71 -32.30
N ASN A 620 5.97 12.45 -30.99
CA ASN A 620 4.91 12.90 -30.07
C ASN A 620 5.17 14.31 -29.52
N LEU A 621 4.52 15.33 -30.09
CA LEU A 621 4.60 16.74 -29.68
C LEU A 621 4.05 17.00 -28.27
N ALA A 622 3.16 16.12 -27.77
CA ALA A 622 2.59 16.25 -26.43
C ALA A 622 3.48 15.63 -25.34
N LEU A 623 4.57 14.93 -25.69
CA LEU A 623 5.42 14.26 -24.71
C LEU A 623 6.01 15.27 -23.70
N HIS A 624 5.74 15.03 -22.41
CA HIS A 624 6.10 15.86 -21.24
C HIS A 624 5.54 17.28 -21.24
N LYS A 625 4.51 17.52 -22.04
CA LYS A 625 3.86 18.82 -22.09
C LYS A 625 2.96 19.02 -20.87
N PRO A 626 2.94 20.22 -20.26
CA PRO A 626 2.09 20.48 -19.11
C PRO A 626 0.63 20.15 -19.40
N VAL A 627 -0.02 19.46 -18.46
CA VAL A 627 -1.43 19.13 -18.55
C VAL A 627 -2.17 19.69 -17.34
N THR A 628 -3.35 20.25 -17.59
CA THR A 628 -4.28 20.69 -16.55
C THR A 628 -5.59 19.91 -16.66
N SER A 629 -6.20 19.62 -15.51
CA SER A 629 -7.52 18.98 -15.42
C SER A 629 -8.51 19.92 -14.73
N SER A 630 -9.77 19.94 -15.16
CA SER A 630 -10.85 20.66 -14.47
C SER A 630 -11.24 20.04 -13.12
N THR A 631 -10.83 18.79 -12.86
CA THR A 631 -11.04 18.10 -11.59
C THR A 631 -9.69 17.62 -11.01
N THR A 632 -9.57 17.62 -9.69
CA THR A 632 -8.40 17.08 -9.00
C THR A 632 -8.46 15.56 -8.97
N SER A 633 -7.38 14.91 -9.42
CA SER A 633 -7.17 13.48 -9.25
C SER A 633 -6.01 13.27 -8.27
N GLY A 634 -6.26 12.53 -7.18
CA GLY A 634 -5.20 12.22 -6.19
C GLY A 634 -4.16 11.27 -6.77
N SER A 635 -2.93 11.30 -6.23
CA SER A 635 -1.89 10.31 -6.56
C SER A 635 -2.39 8.89 -6.27
N PRO A 636 -2.20 7.87 -7.14
CA PRO A 636 -1.27 7.81 -8.28
C PRO A 636 -1.86 8.30 -9.61
N PHE A 637 -3.07 8.83 -9.61
CA PHE A 637 -3.84 9.13 -10.82
C PHE A 637 -3.59 10.55 -11.32
N SER A 638 -2.34 10.97 -11.47
CA SER A 638 -2.02 12.36 -11.88
C SER A 638 -2.43 12.64 -13.33
N VAL A 639 -2.88 13.87 -13.59
CA VAL A 639 -3.13 14.37 -14.95
C VAL A 639 -1.84 14.48 -15.76
N GLU A 640 -0.69 14.66 -15.13
CA GLU A 640 0.60 14.79 -15.81
C GLU A 640 1.00 13.53 -16.59
N ARG A 641 0.41 12.37 -16.22
CA ARG A 641 0.68 11.09 -16.87
C ARG A 641 0.08 10.93 -18.25
N ILE A 642 -0.91 11.75 -18.63
CA ILE A 642 -1.54 11.59 -19.96
C ILE A 642 -0.66 12.04 -21.13
N THR A 643 0.55 12.51 -20.82
CA THR A 643 1.55 12.98 -21.77
C THR A 643 2.94 12.41 -21.47
N ASP A 644 3.04 11.40 -20.62
CA ASP A 644 4.33 10.82 -20.25
C ASP A 644 4.86 9.85 -21.32
N GLY A 645 4.01 9.45 -22.28
CA GLY A 645 4.33 8.51 -23.35
C GLY A 645 4.07 7.05 -23.00
N GLY A 646 3.65 6.76 -21.76
CA GLY A 646 3.37 5.44 -21.24
C GLY A 646 1.99 4.93 -21.63
N THR A 647 1.93 4.05 -22.63
CA THR A 647 0.65 3.49 -23.12
C THR A 647 0.17 2.25 -22.36
N ASN A 648 1.07 1.64 -21.57
CA ASN A 648 0.81 0.44 -20.76
C ASN A 648 0.72 0.77 -19.26
N ASN A 649 0.68 2.05 -18.90
CA ASN A 649 0.82 2.48 -17.51
C ASN A 649 -0.48 2.26 -16.74
N LEU A 650 -0.35 1.51 -15.64
CA LEU A 650 -1.46 1.16 -14.75
C LEU A 650 -1.73 2.24 -13.69
N GLY A 651 -1.26 3.46 -13.88
CA GLY A 651 -1.76 4.61 -13.12
C GLY A 651 -2.22 5.68 -14.09
N PHE A 652 -3.16 5.31 -14.96
CA PHE A 652 -3.90 6.22 -15.80
C PHE A 652 -4.64 7.26 -14.96
N TYR A 653 -4.92 8.42 -15.55
CA TYR A 653 -5.73 9.45 -14.92
C TYR A 653 -7.13 8.89 -14.60
N LEU A 654 -7.54 9.00 -13.33
CA LEU A 654 -8.85 8.60 -12.83
C LEU A 654 -9.58 9.88 -12.43
N GLY A 655 -10.31 10.43 -13.40
CA GLY A 655 -11.25 11.51 -13.14
C GLY A 655 -12.64 10.93 -12.93
N TYR A 656 -13.25 11.20 -11.79
CA TYR A 656 -14.70 11.03 -11.62
C TYR A 656 -15.39 12.13 -12.45
N PRO A 657 -16.12 11.84 -13.54
CA PRO A 657 -17.09 12.77 -14.07
C PRO A 657 -18.10 13.05 -12.97
N ALA A 658 -18.23 14.31 -12.61
CA ALA A 658 -19.46 14.80 -12.01
C ALA A 658 -20.43 14.96 -13.18
N ASP A 659 -21.31 14.00 -13.45
CA ASP A 659 -22.54 14.34 -14.18
C ASP A 659 -23.20 15.49 -13.38
N PRO A 660 -23.36 16.72 -13.94
CA PRO A 660 -23.50 17.04 -15.37
C PRO A 660 -22.31 17.67 -16.14
N GLU A 661 -21.16 17.93 -15.52
CA GLU A 661 -20.04 18.63 -16.15
C GLU A 661 -18.92 17.70 -16.68
N PRO A 662 -18.47 17.89 -17.94
CA PRO A 662 -17.38 17.09 -18.51
C PRO A 662 -16.03 17.37 -17.83
N ILE A 663 -15.14 16.38 -17.81
CA ILE A 663 -13.74 16.62 -17.41
C ILE A 663 -13.00 17.21 -18.60
N LEU A 664 -12.25 18.29 -18.35
CA LEU A 664 -11.45 18.98 -19.34
C LEU A 664 -9.97 18.72 -19.06
N LEU A 665 -9.32 17.93 -19.93
CA LEU A 665 -7.89 17.68 -19.88
C LEU A 665 -7.22 18.54 -20.95
N THR A 666 -6.45 19.56 -20.55
CA THR A 666 -5.83 20.52 -21.47
C THR A 666 -4.31 20.40 -21.43
N ILE A 667 -3.73 20.02 -22.58
CA ILE A 667 -2.30 19.90 -22.83
C ILE A 667 -1.80 21.21 -23.44
N ASP A 668 -0.79 21.85 -22.85
CA ASP A 668 -0.08 23.00 -23.42
C ASP A 668 1.19 22.51 -24.12
N LEU A 669 1.21 22.51 -25.46
CA LEU A 669 2.39 22.18 -26.27
C LEU A 669 3.55 23.18 -26.11
N GLU A 670 3.33 24.25 -25.32
CA GLU A 670 4.22 25.37 -24.98
C GLU A 670 4.47 26.34 -26.14
N ASP A 671 4.60 25.81 -27.35
CA ASP A 671 4.78 26.55 -28.59
C ASP A 671 3.65 26.28 -29.57
N VAL A 672 3.42 27.23 -30.48
CA VAL A 672 2.48 27.03 -31.61
C VAL A 672 3.16 26.14 -32.64
N GLN A 673 2.54 24.99 -32.92
CA GLN A 673 3.06 23.97 -33.83
C GLN A 673 1.99 23.52 -34.82
N SER A 674 2.43 22.97 -35.95
CA SER A 674 1.50 22.37 -36.92
C SER A 674 1.10 20.98 -36.42
N VAL A 675 -0.19 20.77 -36.19
CA VAL A 675 -0.76 19.49 -35.75
C VAL A 675 -1.79 19.02 -36.76
N GLU A 676 -1.76 17.74 -37.10
CA GLU A 676 -2.73 17.11 -37.99
C GLU A 676 -3.29 15.79 -37.45
N GLN A 677 -2.70 15.28 -36.36
CA GLN A 677 -3.13 14.03 -35.76
C GLN A 677 -3.08 14.08 -34.24
N VAL A 678 -4.09 13.49 -33.61
CA VAL A 678 -4.12 13.20 -32.17
C VAL A 678 -4.48 11.73 -31.98
N LYS A 679 -3.67 10.99 -31.23
CA LYS A 679 -3.99 9.63 -30.79
C LYS A 679 -4.42 9.67 -29.33
N VAL A 680 -5.57 9.08 -29.04
CA VAL A 680 -6.08 8.98 -27.68
C VAL A 680 -6.06 7.52 -27.26
N PHE A 681 -5.26 7.23 -26.25
CA PHE A 681 -5.24 5.95 -25.57
C PHE A 681 -6.28 6.01 -24.46
N ALA A 682 -7.35 5.24 -24.64
CA ALA A 682 -8.38 5.08 -23.63
C ALA A 682 -8.45 3.60 -23.25
N TYR A 683 -8.65 3.33 -21.97
CA TYR A 683 -8.83 1.96 -21.51
C TYR A 683 -10.24 1.48 -21.87
N SER A 684 -10.33 0.34 -22.59
CA SER A 684 -11.58 -0.23 -23.06
C SER A 684 -11.75 -1.66 -22.55
N ILE A 685 -12.90 -1.94 -21.96
CA ILE A 685 -13.11 -3.14 -21.15
C ILE A 685 -14.47 -3.73 -21.47
N ALA A 686 -14.55 -5.00 -21.86
CA ALA A 686 -15.83 -5.71 -22.01
C ALA A 686 -16.87 -4.93 -22.84
N GLY A 687 -16.40 -4.18 -23.86
CA GLY A 687 -17.24 -3.32 -24.70
C GLY A 687 -17.58 -1.94 -24.12
N SER A 688 -16.95 -1.50 -23.03
CA SER A 688 -16.96 -0.10 -22.58
C SER A 688 -16.19 0.78 -23.56
N PHE A 689 -16.56 2.05 -23.69
CA PHE A 689 -15.81 2.98 -24.52
C PHE A 689 -15.91 4.40 -23.97
N GLU A 690 -14.77 5.07 -23.93
CA GLU A 690 -14.70 6.47 -23.50
C GLU A 690 -15.34 7.36 -24.57
N LYS A 691 -16.29 8.20 -24.14
CA LYS A 691 -16.83 9.27 -24.98
C LYS A 691 -16.04 10.55 -24.76
N TYR A 692 -15.57 11.16 -25.83
CA TYR A 692 -14.82 12.42 -25.73
C TYR A 692 -14.90 13.24 -27.03
N SER A 693 -14.63 14.54 -26.88
CA SER A 693 -14.30 15.44 -27.98
C SER A 693 -12.84 15.87 -27.86
N ILE A 694 -12.18 16.10 -29.00
CA ILE A 694 -10.84 16.68 -29.11
C ILE A 694 -11.01 18.10 -29.63
N GLU A 695 -10.50 19.05 -28.86
CA GLU A 695 -10.56 20.46 -29.19
C GLU A 695 -9.13 21.04 -29.28
N THR A 696 -8.91 22.02 -30.16
CA THR A 696 -7.60 22.67 -30.33
C THR A 696 -7.72 24.18 -30.17
N SER A 697 -6.66 24.82 -29.70
CA SER A 697 -6.56 26.27 -29.56
C SER A 697 -5.13 26.78 -29.76
N VAL A 698 -4.99 28.02 -30.23
CA VAL A 698 -3.70 28.74 -30.27
C VAL A 698 -3.49 29.57 -29.01
N ASN A 699 -4.57 30.05 -28.37
CA ASN A 699 -4.52 31.04 -27.28
C ASN A 699 -4.97 30.48 -25.92
N GLY A 700 -5.48 29.25 -25.86
CA GLY A 700 -5.93 28.60 -24.63
C GLY A 700 -7.28 29.12 -24.12
N VAL A 701 -7.98 29.95 -24.91
CA VAL A 701 -9.29 30.52 -24.59
C VAL A 701 -10.33 30.07 -25.60
N ASP A 702 -10.05 30.25 -26.88
CA ASP A 702 -10.94 29.89 -27.99
C ASP A 702 -10.59 28.50 -28.48
N PHE A 703 -11.42 27.52 -28.15
CA PHE A 703 -11.24 26.13 -28.54
C PHE A 703 -12.22 25.74 -29.64
N GLU A 704 -11.73 25.00 -30.62
CA GLU A 704 -12.51 24.44 -31.72
C GLU A 704 -12.45 22.91 -31.69
N GLU A 705 -13.60 22.24 -31.72
CA GLU A 705 -13.67 20.78 -31.85
C GLU A 705 -13.15 20.36 -33.23
N VAL A 706 -12.16 19.46 -33.25
CA VAL A 706 -11.53 18.93 -34.47
C VAL A 706 -11.84 17.46 -34.72
N ALA A 707 -12.22 16.73 -33.69
CA ALA A 707 -12.61 15.32 -33.76
C ALA A 707 -13.39 14.92 -32.51
N SER A 708 -14.13 13.81 -32.58
CA SER A 708 -14.81 13.24 -31.41
C SER A 708 -15.02 11.74 -31.55
N ARG A 709 -15.23 11.08 -30.41
CA ARG A 709 -15.65 9.68 -30.28
C ARG A 709 -16.90 9.65 -29.42
N MET A 710 -18.07 9.67 -30.07
CA MET A 710 -19.37 9.67 -29.36
C MET A 710 -20.09 8.32 -29.43
N GLU A 711 -19.80 7.55 -30.46
CA GLU A 711 -20.45 6.27 -30.77
C GLU A 711 -19.60 5.08 -30.32
N LYS A 712 -20.29 4.02 -29.90
CA LYS A 712 -19.65 2.76 -29.49
C LYS A 712 -19.10 2.07 -30.73
N PRO A 713 -17.78 1.80 -30.84
CA PRO A 713 -17.27 1.02 -31.96
C PRO A 713 -17.69 -0.45 -31.84
N ALA A 714 -17.78 -1.14 -32.98
CA ALA A 714 -18.03 -2.58 -33.03
C ALA A 714 -16.90 -3.36 -32.35
N ASP A 715 -15.66 -3.01 -32.68
CA ASP A 715 -14.45 -3.54 -32.07
C ASP A 715 -13.73 -2.41 -31.31
N PRO A 716 -13.57 -2.51 -29.98
CA PRO A 716 -12.85 -1.50 -29.24
C PRO A 716 -11.36 -1.50 -29.59
N THR A 717 -10.90 -0.43 -30.24
CA THR A 717 -9.47 -0.21 -30.52
C THR A 717 -8.88 0.81 -29.55
N SER A 718 -7.62 0.58 -29.14
CA SER A 718 -6.79 1.54 -28.42
C SER A 718 -5.35 1.39 -28.91
N PRO A 719 -4.68 2.47 -29.34
CA PRO A 719 -5.20 3.85 -29.40
C PRO A 719 -6.29 4.03 -30.46
N VAL A 720 -7.05 5.13 -30.33
CA VAL A 720 -7.88 5.66 -31.42
C VAL A 720 -7.15 6.82 -32.05
N GLU A 721 -6.90 6.73 -33.35
CA GLU A 721 -6.26 7.78 -34.13
C GLU A 721 -7.31 8.73 -34.71
N HIS A 722 -7.14 10.03 -34.47
CA HIS A 722 -7.94 11.10 -35.05
C HIS A 722 -7.06 11.95 -35.95
N ARG A 723 -7.43 12.07 -37.23
CA ARG A 723 -6.74 12.92 -38.21
C ARG A 723 -7.67 14.05 -38.63
N PHE A 724 -7.11 15.24 -38.76
CA PHE A 724 -7.82 16.45 -39.20
C PHE A 724 -6.92 17.30 -40.09
N THR A 725 -7.47 18.37 -40.68
CA THR A 725 -6.67 19.26 -41.53
C THR A 725 -5.57 19.93 -40.69
N ALA A 726 -4.32 19.85 -41.17
CA ALA A 726 -3.16 20.44 -40.51
C ALA A 726 -3.43 21.91 -40.14
N ARG A 727 -3.20 22.25 -38.87
CA ARG A 727 -3.49 23.58 -38.34
C ARG A 727 -2.51 23.98 -37.25
N GLN A 728 -2.41 25.28 -37.01
CA GLN A 728 -1.58 25.81 -35.93
C GLN A 728 -2.28 25.59 -34.59
N VAL A 729 -1.59 24.91 -33.67
CA VAL A 729 -2.11 24.51 -32.36
C VAL A 729 -1.04 24.78 -31.31
N ARG A 730 -1.45 25.31 -30.15
CA ARG A 730 -0.65 25.28 -28.93
C ARG A 730 -1.31 24.44 -27.84
N TYR A 731 -2.64 24.45 -27.77
CA TYR A 731 -3.38 23.70 -26.76
C TYR A 731 -4.22 22.61 -27.41
N VAL A 732 -4.13 21.39 -26.88
CA VAL A 732 -5.01 20.27 -27.21
C VAL A 732 -5.84 19.95 -25.97
N ARG A 733 -7.16 19.91 -26.10
CA ARG A 733 -8.07 19.63 -25.00
C ARG A 733 -8.91 18.40 -25.28
N ILE A 734 -8.87 17.42 -24.37
CA ILE A 734 -9.79 16.28 -24.35
C ILE A 734 -10.94 16.64 -23.40
N ARG A 735 -12.15 16.75 -23.97
CA ARG A 735 -13.38 16.92 -23.20
C ARG A 735 -14.07 15.57 -23.06
N THR A 736 -14.14 15.04 -21.85
CA THR A 736 -14.71 13.71 -21.59
C THR A 736 -16.20 13.80 -21.31
N HIS A 737 -16.99 12.85 -21.81
CA HIS A 737 -18.45 12.77 -21.61
C HIS A 737 -18.85 11.52 -20.79
N GLY A 738 -17.85 10.87 -20.18
CA GLY A 738 -18.00 9.67 -19.36
C GLY A 738 -18.20 8.38 -20.16
N ASN A 739 -18.22 7.26 -19.43
CA ASN A 739 -18.56 5.93 -19.93
C ASN A 739 -20.05 5.65 -19.68
N LYS A 740 -20.82 5.26 -20.71
CA LYS A 740 -22.25 4.87 -20.60
C LYS A 740 -22.46 3.38 -20.93
N GLY A 741 -23.26 2.69 -20.11
CA GLY A 741 -23.79 1.34 -20.43
C GLY A 741 -23.10 0.17 -19.71
N TYR A 742 -22.61 0.38 -18.48
CA TYR A 742 -22.05 -0.68 -17.63
C TYR A 742 -22.74 -0.70 -16.25
N VAL A 743 -22.41 -1.70 -15.42
CA VAL A 743 -22.87 -1.81 -14.01
C VAL A 743 -22.48 -0.58 -13.16
N PHE A 744 -21.53 0.23 -13.64
CA PHE A 744 -21.09 1.48 -13.06
C PHE A 744 -20.91 2.50 -14.20
N ASP A 745 -21.86 3.41 -14.39
CA ASP A 745 -21.59 4.65 -15.12
C ASP A 745 -20.66 5.51 -14.24
N SER A 746 -19.78 6.37 -14.82
CA SER A 746 -19.05 7.48 -14.15
C SER A 746 -17.52 7.41 -13.83
N PHE A 747 -16.63 6.98 -14.74
CA PHE A 747 -15.19 7.36 -14.66
C PHE A 747 -14.63 7.66 -16.05
N SER A 748 -13.74 8.66 -16.21
CA SER A 748 -12.95 8.82 -17.43
C SER A 748 -11.67 7.98 -17.36
N LYS A 749 -11.32 7.33 -18.48
CA LYS A 749 -10.19 6.38 -18.56
C LYS A 749 -9.18 6.73 -19.65
N ILE A 750 -8.87 8.01 -19.80
CA ILE A 750 -7.79 8.46 -20.68
C ILE A 750 -6.45 8.09 -20.04
N VAL A 751 -5.65 7.31 -20.77
CA VAL A 751 -4.35 6.80 -20.35
C VAL A 751 -3.24 7.71 -20.84
N GLU A 752 -3.27 8.05 -22.14
CA GLU A 752 -2.23 8.81 -22.83
C GLU A 752 -2.86 9.54 -24.02
N VAL A 753 -2.34 10.72 -24.34
CA VAL A 753 -2.70 11.52 -25.51
C VAL A 753 -1.42 11.90 -26.24
N GLN A 754 -1.30 11.40 -27.45
CA GLN A 754 -0.17 11.71 -28.32
C GLN A 754 -0.60 12.66 -29.42
N VAL A 755 0.25 13.63 -29.76
CA VAL A 755 -0.04 14.69 -30.73
C VAL A 755 1.05 14.69 -31.81
N PHE A 756 0.67 14.74 -33.09
CA PHE A 756 1.56 14.65 -34.24
C PHE A 756 1.24 15.70 -35.31
#